data_AF-A0A261FT27-F1
#
_entry.id   AF-A0A261FT27-F1
#
_cell.length_a   1.000
_cell.length_b   1.000
_cell.length_c   1.000
_cell.angle_alpha   90.00
_cell.angle_beta   90.00
_cell.angle_gamma   90.00
#
_symmetry.space_group_name_H-M   'P 1'
#
loop_
_entity.id
_entity.type
_entity.pdbx_description
1 polymer ?
#
loop_
_entity_poly.entity_id
_entity_poly.type
_entity_poly.pdbx_seq_one_letter_code
_entity_poly.pdbx_strand_id
1 'polypeptide(L)'
;MGVPWLMGAWVHPSAAGCVVFDGEERNKDMGRIRELLARIAGAGLNKAMALVAALAMVVSVVGVGTAVAEESSSSGQSGTAQTAETNDETTKTDEELAAEADDIRPAESTDDGVAAASDDDVDLEAPAHRKYIKDNGDGTYWLSLDVTGASRASTEQNYQAADVVLVMDTSGSMNDCVAYDRRGNCTQRRWGIATSAASALANQLLTDANAALPTNQQVQMAVVDFDTTSKVMDLSSRWGAQSWTTSASAVTSSFDDMSASGGTNWEAGLSDANSLNSSRAGVKKYIIFLSDGSPTFRNSSMGVRCPNGWNSECNYYGSDGVYGTGSSDDSGYNYNAAVNEANSRNGAELYVVSTGSGANDDMSRFANDVNGTFFDGTDEEKLTAAFDSIIEEITRQSTYRDVLVKDTLSQYAVATDSQGGTGYLVESSAYDADGGDVSQTDPAARSMSVEYNQETKELSMVFPEGTTLSPNVTYVARILIKPSDDAYDYFIANSGSYPNTGDANTDAEGNTTSSNQAGFYANATNGNGDTSATVYYKVVTTVDGEEHVGEEQSALYDRPVIQVKVPSLTLSKSVDSTYAGDYGAQPANWTLSALKNSGAYGINPTTPSGDVSTDGFVSTQSVSKTLLAPGIYTLSEAEDESTGYQYFNGYTAGRWKCVDADGDTVTVSTSGSSGAQTVNLKSGDDVTCTVTNTALPGAIFWKKVDQRDQTKLLEGSQWTLSGDIEGFEELNIVDDGENDQSSDTAGELSVDGLVWGEYTLTETKAPTGYRTPTGDDAEHAVSVLPSNGIEDDGRFVIDVGSIVNKRTEVSSLPLTGGMSERDWLIGGAGLGMLALLLIGGVGIWRGRQRLL
;
A
#
# COMPACT_ATOMS: atom_id res chain seq x y z
N MET A 1 20.98 -46.20 24.72
CA MET A 1 19.94 -46.15 25.78
C MET A 1 20.63 -46.02 27.13
N GLY A 2 20.03 -45.29 28.09
CA GLY A 2 20.49 -45.27 29.49
C GLY A 2 21.30 -44.04 29.93
N VAL A 3 20.61 -42.91 30.16
CA VAL A 3 21.03 -41.91 31.17
C VAL A 3 20.52 -42.41 32.54
N PRO A 4 21.14 -42.09 33.69
CA PRO A 4 20.74 -40.88 34.43
C PRO A 4 21.83 -40.19 35.28
N TRP A 5 21.63 -38.91 35.62
CA TRP A 5 21.55 -38.34 37.00
C TRP A 5 21.79 -36.81 37.02
N LEU A 6 21.33 -36.14 38.08
CA LEU A 6 21.29 -34.69 38.29
C LEU A 6 21.74 -34.31 39.71
N MET A 7 21.82 -33.00 40.02
CA MET A 7 22.37 -32.33 41.22
C MET A 7 23.90 -32.06 41.15
N GLY A 8 24.45 -30.86 41.39
CA GLY A 8 23.87 -29.50 41.47
C GLY A 8 24.15 -28.76 42.79
N ALA A 9 24.84 -27.60 42.75
CA ALA A 9 24.94 -26.65 43.89
C ALA A 9 25.50 -25.23 43.54
N TRP A 10 24.80 -24.20 44.04
CA TRP A 10 25.29 -22.99 44.76
C TRP A 10 26.52 -22.15 44.33
N VAL A 11 26.32 -20.82 44.20
CA VAL A 11 27.14 -19.73 44.82
C VAL A 11 26.24 -18.51 45.15
N HIS A 12 26.56 -17.72 46.18
CA HIS A 12 25.87 -16.47 46.59
C HIS A 12 26.50 -15.17 46.01
N PRO A 13 25.76 -14.05 45.90
CA PRO A 13 26.30 -12.70 45.67
C PRO A 13 26.55 -11.91 46.98
N SER A 14 27.51 -10.98 47.00
CA SER A 14 27.69 -10.04 48.13
C SER A 14 28.49 -8.75 47.82
N ALA A 15 27.82 -7.58 47.98
CA ALA A 15 28.35 -6.29 48.45
C ALA A 15 29.51 -5.55 47.71
N ALA A 16 29.76 -4.24 47.89
CA ALA A 16 28.91 -3.05 48.15
C ALA A 16 29.75 -1.75 48.09
N GLY A 17 29.12 -0.60 47.81
CA GLY A 17 29.66 0.76 48.00
C GLY A 17 30.40 1.37 46.79
N CYS A 18 30.33 2.64 46.36
CA CYS A 18 29.62 3.90 46.73
C CYS A 18 30.61 5.07 46.95
N VAL A 19 30.52 6.11 46.09
CA VAL A 19 31.09 7.46 46.24
C VAL A 19 30.06 8.47 45.67
N VAL A 20 30.14 9.75 46.05
CA VAL A 20 29.12 10.82 45.84
C VAL A 20 29.79 12.09 45.26
N PHE A 21 28.99 13.12 44.91
CA PHE A 21 29.33 14.49 44.44
C PHE A 21 29.59 14.64 42.93
N ASP A 22 29.17 15.72 42.24
CA ASP A 22 28.16 16.77 42.49
C ASP A 22 27.85 17.51 41.15
N GLY A 23 26.88 18.42 41.13
CA GLY A 23 26.93 19.66 40.32
C GLY A 23 26.89 19.62 38.79
N GLU A 24 25.77 20.10 38.23
CA GLU A 24 25.74 21.15 37.19
C GLU A 24 26.39 20.91 35.80
N GLU A 25 25.57 20.57 34.80
CA GLU A 25 25.49 21.41 33.57
C GLU A 25 24.09 21.31 32.91
N ARG A 26 23.57 22.45 32.42
CA ARG A 26 22.35 22.56 31.59
C ARG A 26 22.61 23.56 30.46
N ASN A 27 21.82 23.47 29.38
CA ASN A 27 21.88 24.25 28.13
C ASN A 27 23.05 23.95 27.17
N LYS A 28 22.80 23.08 26.20
CA LYS A 28 23.36 23.15 24.83
C LYS A 28 22.40 22.50 23.83
N ASP A 29 21.32 23.23 23.52
CA ASP A 29 20.74 23.38 22.15
C ASP A 29 19.40 24.12 22.14
N MET A 30 19.39 25.34 22.69
CA MET A 30 18.31 26.31 22.51
C MET A 30 18.84 27.65 21.94
N GLY A 31 19.97 27.58 21.22
CA GLY A 31 20.73 28.73 20.74
C GLY A 31 20.36 29.27 19.35
N ARG A 32 19.68 28.47 18.50
CA ARG A 32 19.43 28.84 17.08
C ARG A 32 17.98 29.24 16.74
N ILE A 33 17.02 29.04 17.64
CA ILE A 33 15.61 29.41 17.40
C ILE A 33 15.30 30.87 17.79
N ARG A 34 16.11 31.49 18.67
CA ARG A 34 15.85 32.83 19.20
C ARG A 34 16.21 34.00 18.28
N GLU A 35 16.96 33.80 17.19
CA GLU A 35 17.22 34.85 16.18
C GLU A 35 16.16 34.91 15.07
N LEU A 36 15.39 33.84 14.83
CA LEU A 36 14.39 33.82 13.76
C LEU A 36 13.07 34.50 14.15
N LEU A 37 12.68 34.38 15.44
CA LEU A 37 11.41 34.92 15.95
C LEU A 37 11.45 36.40 16.36
N ALA A 38 12.61 37.07 16.23
CA ALA A 38 12.79 38.47 16.60
C ALA A 38 12.49 39.49 15.47
N ARG A 39 11.90 39.06 14.34
CA ARG A 39 11.70 39.90 13.14
C ARG A 39 10.28 40.05 12.60
N ILE A 40 9.26 39.41 13.20
CA ILE A 40 7.87 39.40 12.68
C ILE A 40 6.84 39.87 13.73
N ALA A 41 7.25 40.78 14.64
CA ALA A 41 6.34 41.42 15.60
C ALA A 41 6.78 42.87 15.89
N GLY A 42 6.15 43.86 15.25
CA GLY A 42 6.60 45.25 15.35
C GLY A 42 5.76 46.33 14.65
N ALA A 43 4.47 46.46 15.01
CA ALA A 43 3.55 47.56 14.65
C ALA A 43 3.20 47.71 13.13
N GLY A 44 2.12 48.41 12.73
CA GLY A 44 0.98 48.91 13.51
C GLY A 44 0.30 50.17 12.95
N LEU A 45 -0.95 50.01 12.46
CA LEU A 45 -1.98 51.03 12.16
C LEU A 45 -1.75 52.12 11.07
N ASN A 46 -2.63 52.08 10.06
CA ASN A 46 -3.42 53.19 9.47
C ASN A 46 -2.78 54.57 9.14
N LYS A 47 -2.74 54.93 7.83
CA LYS A 47 -3.54 56.07 7.26
C LYS A 47 -3.35 56.37 5.74
N ALA A 48 -4.46 56.71 5.09
CA ALA A 48 -4.69 57.74 4.05
C ALA A 48 -3.84 57.84 2.74
N MET A 49 -4.54 57.57 1.62
CA MET A 49 -4.66 58.34 0.36
C MET A 49 -3.46 59.09 -0.30
N ALA A 50 -3.20 58.66 -1.55
CA ALA A 50 -3.13 59.45 -2.80
C ALA A 50 -1.92 60.37 -3.13
N LEU A 51 -1.30 60.13 -4.30
CA LEU A 51 -1.40 61.08 -5.43
C LEU A 51 -1.16 60.45 -6.82
N VAL A 52 -1.95 60.93 -7.80
CA VAL A 52 -1.77 61.02 -9.27
C VAL A 52 -0.44 60.45 -9.85
N ALA A 53 -0.37 59.43 -10.72
CA ALA A 53 -1.11 59.02 -11.93
C ALA A 53 -0.64 59.66 -13.26
N ALA A 54 -0.37 58.80 -14.26
CA ALA A 54 -0.21 59.14 -15.68
C ALA A 54 -0.79 58.02 -16.58
N LEU A 55 -1.31 58.43 -17.74
CA LEU A 55 -2.11 57.72 -18.74
C LEU A 55 -1.48 56.42 -19.34
N ALA A 56 -2.21 55.45 -19.92
CA ALA A 56 -3.67 55.21 -20.01
C ALA A 56 -4.03 53.86 -20.70
N MET A 57 -5.26 53.35 -20.42
CA MET A 57 -6.18 52.58 -21.33
C MET A 57 -5.76 51.18 -21.87
N VAL A 58 -6.63 50.20 -22.19
CA VAL A 58 -8.05 49.81 -21.91
C VAL A 58 -8.20 48.35 -22.50
N VAL A 59 -8.72 47.30 -21.83
CA VAL A 59 -10.14 46.91 -21.60
C VAL A 59 -10.91 46.60 -22.92
N SER A 60 -11.68 45.51 -23.13
CA SER A 60 -11.93 44.24 -22.40
C SER A 60 -12.89 43.26 -23.16
N VAL A 61 -12.66 41.94 -23.08
CA VAL A 61 -13.64 40.84 -22.79
C VAL A 61 -14.85 40.53 -23.76
N VAL A 62 -15.34 39.26 -23.71
CA VAL A 62 -16.54 38.64 -24.36
C VAL A 62 -16.45 38.24 -25.85
N GLY A 63 -16.99 37.05 -26.23
CA GLY A 63 -17.48 36.82 -27.61
C GLY A 63 -17.66 35.37 -28.09
N VAL A 64 -18.87 34.80 -27.97
CA VAL A 64 -19.28 33.50 -28.55
C VAL A 64 -19.52 33.60 -30.07
N GLY A 65 -19.21 32.56 -30.86
CA GLY A 65 -20.09 32.10 -31.96
C GLY A 65 -19.57 32.06 -33.42
N THR A 66 -19.78 30.89 -34.05
CA THR A 66 -20.18 30.66 -35.47
C THR A 66 -19.47 31.35 -36.66
N ALA A 67 -18.57 30.59 -37.30
CA ALA A 67 -18.67 30.08 -38.69
C ALA A 67 -18.63 30.98 -39.97
N VAL A 68 -18.15 30.33 -41.05
CA VAL A 68 -18.30 30.62 -42.52
C VAL A 68 -17.39 31.69 -43.19
N ALA A 69 -16.40 31.20 -43.97
CA ALA A 69 -15.83 31.72 -45.25
C ALA A 69 -15.22 33.16 -45.30
N GLU A 70 -14.46 33.59 -46.33
CA GLU A 70 -14.01 32.99 -47.60
C GLU A 70 -12.70 33.64 -48.13
N GLU A 71 -11.88 32.89 -48.90
CA GLU A 71 -10.87 33.34 -49.88
C GLU A 71 -9.68 34.28 -49.48
N SER A 72 -8.54 34.34 -50.19
CA SER A 72 -8.15 33.81 -51.53
C SER A 72 -6.64 33.54 -51.72
N SER A 73 -6.33 32.50 -52.52
CA SER A 73 -5.08 32.27 -53.30
C SER A 73 -3.74 32.00 -52.56
N SER A 74 -2.76 31.27 -53.12
CA SER A 74 -2.56 30.81 -54.52
C SER A 74 -1.90 29.43 -54.69
N SER A 75 -2.17 28.78 -55.84
CA SER A 75 -1.39 27.78 -56.64
C SER A 75 -0.30 26.90 -55.98
N GLY A 76 -0.23 25.58 -56.20
CA GLY A 76 -1.01 24.64 -57.05
C GLY A 76 -0.59 23.17 -56.76
N GLN A 77 -1.45 22.15 -56.92
CA GLN A 77 -1.85 21.44 -58.16
C GLN A 77 -0.68 20.64 -58.79
N SER A 78 -0.74 19.34 -59.11
CA SER A 78 -1.81 18.30 -59.28
C SER A 78 -1.35 16.97 -58.63
N GLY A 79 -2.15 15.97 -58.20
CA GLY A 79 -3.46 15.43 -58.63
C GLY A 79 -3.25 14.16 -59.50
N THR A 80 -4.02 13.06 -59.46
CA THR A 80 -5.37 12.71 -58.92
C THR A 80 -5.47 11.16 -58.81
N ALA A 81 -6.26 10.52 -57.91
CA ALA A 81 -7.73 10.34 -57.89
C ALA A 81 -8.32 9.68 -59.18
N GLN A 82 -9.48 8.99 -59.20
CA GLN A 82 -10.47 8.62 -58.16
C GLN A 82 -10.86 7.12 -58.38
N THR A 83 -12.03 6.45 -58.23
CA THR A 83 -13.49 6.61 -57.93
C THR A 83 -14.03 5.16 -57.73
N ALA A 84 -15.17 4.77 -57.13
CA ALA A 84 -16.32 5.41 -56.45
C ALA A 84 -17.02 4.36 -55.53
N GLU A 85 -18.18 4.69 -54.94
CA GLU A 85 -19.05 3.78 -54.15
C GLU A 85 -20.35 3.41 -54.92
N THR A 86 -20.97 2.26 -54.60
CA THR A 86 -22.43 2.17 -54.30
C THR A 86 -22.86 0.82 -53.66
N ASN A 87 -23.72 0.93 -52.64
CA ASN A 87 -24.76 0.04 -52.05
C ASN A 87 -24.99 -1.37 -52.67
N ASP A 88 -25.36 -2.47 -51.99
CA ASP A 88 -26.34 -2.65 -50.89
C ASP A 88 -26.44 -4.14 -50.41
N GLU A 89 -27.21 -4.38 -49.33
CA GLU A 89 -27.85 -5.61 -48.81
C GLU A 89 -27.45 -7.09 -49.20
N THR A 90 -26.88 -7.80 -48.19
CA THR A 90 -27.30 -9.12 -47.63
C THR A 90 -27.06 -10.48 -48.34
N THR A 91 -26.93 -11.53 -47.50
CA THR A 91 -26.93 -13.01 -47.75
C THR A 91 -25.71 -13.58 -48.49
N LYS A 92 -25.02 -14.63 -47.99
CA LYS A 92 -25.41 -16.05 -47.74
C LYS A 92 -25.84 -16.78 -49.03
N THR A 93 -25.37 -17.99 -49.36
CA THR A 93 -24.73 -19.06 -48.55
C THR A 93 -23.55 -19.73 -49.27
N ASP A 94 -22.86 -20.62 -48.55
CA ASP A 94 -21.81 -21.53 -48.98
C ASP A 94 -22.29 -22.57 -50.02
N GLU A 95 -21.38 -22.97 -50.92
CA GLU A 95 -21.27 -24.30 -51.57
C GLU A 95 -19.86 -24.41 -52.20
N GLU A 96 -19.20 -25.57 -52.36
CA GLU A 96 -19.02 -26.78 -51.54
C GLU A 96 -18.04 -27.71 -52.33
N LEU A 97 -17.11 -28.42 -51.64
CA LEU A 97 -16.21 -29.49 -52.17
C LEU A 97 -15.21 -29.08 -53.30
N ALA A 98 -14.15 -29.83 -53.63
CA ALA A 98 -13.24 -30.68 -52.84
C ALA A 98 -12.06 -31.17 -53.72
N ALA A 99 -11.02 -31.73 -53.06
CA ALA A 99 -10.13 -32.79 -53.56
C ALA A 99 -9.13 -32.44 -54.71
N GLU A 100 -7.97 -33.09 -54.86
CA GLU A 100 -7.15 -33.89 -53.93
C GLU A 100 -5.69 -33.99 -54.46
N ALA A 101 -4.76 -34.30 -53.55
CA ALA A 101 -3.52 -35.09 -53.75
C ALA A 101 -2.31 -34.55 -54.58
N ASP A 102 -1.18 -35.18 -54.25
CA ASP A 102 0.10 -35.40 -54.95
C ASP A 102 1.03 -34.23 -55.37
N ASP A 103 1.94 -33.91 -54.45
CA ASP A 103 3.41 -34.04 -54.61
C ASP A 103 4.02 -34.05 -56.03
N ILE A 104 4.83 -33.04 -56.35
CA ILE A 104 6.16 -33.21 -56.98
C ILE A 104 7.15 -32.17 -56.40
N ARG A 105 8.28 -32.65 -55.84
CA ARG A 105 9.51 -31.84 -55.62
C ARG A 105 10.23 -31.48 -56.93
N PRO A 106 10.75 -30.25 -57.06
CA PRO A 106 12.01 -29.97 -57.77
C PRO A 106 13.17 -29.82 -56.76
N ALA A 107 14.41 -29.97 -57.23
CA ALA A 107 15.61 -30.04 -56.38
C ALA A 107 16.47 -28.76 -56.41
N GLU A 108 17.30 -28.63 -55.35
CA GLU A 108 18.62 -28.00 -55.25
C GLU A 108 19.02 -26.87 -56.23
N SER A 109 19.46 -25.75 -55.64
CA SER A 109 20.55 -24.93 -56.18
C SER A 109 21.57 -24.67 -55.09
N THR A 110 22.82 -25.06 -55.30
CA THR A 110 23.97 -24.75 -54.44
C THR A 110 24.36 -23.27 -54.57
N ASP A 111 24.69 -22.62 -53.45
CA ASP A 111 25.65 -21.51 -53.45
C ASP A 111 26.39 -21.47 -52.10
N ASP A 112 27.66 -21.08 -52.11
CA ASP A 112 28.52 -21.04 -50.93
C ASP A 112 28.35 -19.69 -50.20
N GLY A 113 27.66 -19.70 -49.06
CA GLY A 113 27.44 -18.51 -48.22
C GLY A 113 27.86 -18.78 -46.78
N VAL A 114 28.92 -18.10 -46.33
CA VAL A 114 29.41 -18.16 -44.94
C VAL A 114 28.24 -17.89 -43.98
N ALA A 115 27.85 -18.91 -43.21
CA ALA A 115 26.94 -18.73 -42.10
C ALA A 115 27.63 -17.86 -41.04
N ALA A 116 27.22 -16.61 -40.94
CA ALA A 116 27.52 -15.81 -39.77
C ALA A 116 26.85 -16.49 -38.56
N ALA A 117 27.59 -16.63 -37.45
CA ALA A 117 26.99 -17.05 -36.19
C ALA A 117 25.87 -16.07 -35.83
N SER A 118 24.68 -16.61 -35.55
CA SER A 118 23.48 -15.85 -35.25
C SER A 118 23.18 -15.94 -33.76
N ASP A 119 23.54 -14.88 -33.03
CA ASP A 119 23.11 -14.56 -31.66
C ASP A 119 23.08 -15.73 -30.66
N ASP A 120 24.26 -16.17 -30.18
CA ASP A 120 24.43 -17.08 -29.03
C ASP A 120 24.22 -16.39 -27.66
N ASP A 121 23.41 -15.32 -27.61
CA ASP A 121 23.22 -14.51 -26.41
C ASP A 121 22.06 -15.01 -25.53
N VAL A 122 22.29 -14.93 -24.21
CA VAL A 122 21.35 -15.20 -23.11
C VAL A 122 20.88 -16.67 -22.90
N ASP A 123 21.72 -17.51 -22.24
CA ASP A 123 21.29 -18.72 -21.49
C ASP A 123 20.88 -18.39 -20.03
N LEU A 124 20.12 -17.32 -19.84
CA LEU A 124 19.59 -16.93 -18.53
C LEU A 124 18.16 -16.42 -18.68
N GLU A 125 17.21 -17.13 -18.07
CA GLU A 125 15.80 -16.73 -18.03
C GLU A 125 15.61 -15.39 -17.31
N ALA A 126 14.37 -14.87 -17.28
CA ALA A 126 14.06 -13.71 -16.46
C ALA A 126 14.38 -13.96 -14.96
N PRO A 127 14.77 -12.93 -14.18
CA PRO A 127 15.00 -13.07 -12.76
C PRO A 127 13.78 -13.65 -12.05
N ALA A 128 13.96 -14.55 -11.09
CA ALA A 128 12.85 -15.07 -10.30
C ALA A 128 12.29 -13.92 -9.44
N HIS A 129 11.04 -13.53 -9.70
CA HIS A 129 10.41 -12.34 -9.16
C HIS A 129 8.95 -12.63 -8.79
N ARG A 130 8.47 -12.02 -7.71
CA ARG A 130 7.13 -12.26 -7.18
C ARG A 130 6.53 -10.99 -6.61
N LYS A 131 5.21 -10.87 -6.71
CA LYS A 131 4.43 -9.79 -6.10
C LYS A 131 3.31 -10.37 -5.26
N TYR A 132 3.18 -9.89 -4.02
CA TYR A 132 2.26 -10.47 -3.05
C TYR A 132 1.78 -9.46 -2.01
N ILE A 133 0.59 -9.72 -1.43
CA ILE A 133 0.03 -8.92 -0.33
C ILE A 133 -0.10 -9.71 0.97
N LYS A 134 -0.03 -8.98 2.08
CA LYS A 134 -0.40 -9.44 3.43
C LYS A 134 -1.53 -8.55 3.96
N ASP A 135 -2.66 -9.12 4.40
CA ASP A 135 -3.66 -8.41 5.20
C ASP A 135 -3.11 -8.24 6.63
N ASN A 136 -3.07 -7.02 7.14
CA ASN A 136 -2.70 -6.76 8.53
C ASN A 136 -3.90 -6.93 9.50
N GLY A 137 -5.09 -7.18 8.96
CA GLY A 137 -6.35 -7.39 9.68
C GLY A 137 -7.14 -6.10 9.90
N ASP A 138 -6.44 -4.98 10.06
CA ASP A 138 -6.97 -3.63 10.37
C ASP A 138 -7.52 -2.85 9.15
N GLY A 139 -7.41 -3.41 7.95
CA GLY A 139 -7.78 -2.76 6.69
C GLY A 139 -6.61 -2.11 5.94
N THR A 140 -5.39 -2.22 6.46
CA THR A 140 -4.15 -1.98 5.73
C THR A 140 -3.57 -3.30 5.20
N TYR A 141 -2.80 -3.19 4.12
CA TYR A 141 -2.09 -4.30 3.50
C TYR A 141 -0.63 -3.91 3.28
N TRP A 142 0.29 -4.85 3.53
CA TRP A 142 1.65 -4.74 3.00
C TRP A 142 1.67 -5.33 1.60
N LEU A 143 1.87 -4.47 0.59
CA LEU A 143 2.20 -4.89 -0.77
C LEU A 143 3.72 -5.06 -0.88
N SER A 144 4.16 -6.21 -1.36
CA SER A 144 5.57 -6.56 -1.54
C SER A 144 5.85 -6.91 -3.00
N LEU A 145 6.98 -6.43 -3.52
CA LEU A 145 7.58 -6.91 -4.77
C LEU A 145 9.00 -7.40 -4.46
N ASP A 146 9.34 -8.58 -4.95
CA ASP A 146 10.70 -9.12 -4.87
C ASP A 146 11.32 -9.40 -6.23
N VAL A 147 12.65 -9.46 -6.24
CA VAL A 147 13.47 -9.88 -7.37
C VAL A 147 14.68 -10.64 -6.83
N THR A 148 14.98 -11.80 -7.39
CA THR A 148 16.07 -12.66 -6.94
C THR A 148 17.24 -12.58 -7.91
N GLY A 149 18.43 -12.26 -7.39
CA GLY A 149 19.68 -12.30 -8.13
C GLY A 149 19.95 -13.70 -8.67
N ALA A 150 20.52 -13.78 -9.87
CA ALA A 150 20.61 -15.01 -10.66
C ALA A 150 21.10 -16.20 -9.81
N SER A 151 20.32 -17.29 -9.77
CA SER A 151 20.78 -18.54 -9.16
C SER A 151 22.06 -19.08 -9.83
N ARG A 152 22.29 -18.64 -11.08
CA ARG A 152 23.46 -18.90 -11.93
C ARG A 152 24.56 -17.83 -11.93
N ALA A 153 24.51 -16.84 -11.03
CA ALA A 153 25.72 -16.12 -10.62
C ALA A 153 26.65 -17.00 -9.74
N SER A 154 26.25 -18.25 -9.52
CA SER A 154 27.05 -19.42 -9.12
C SER A 154 26.69 -20.62 -10.01
N THR A 155 27.56 -21.49 -10.51
CA THR A 155 28.89 -21.89 -10.01
C THR A 155 29.86 -20.75 -9.82
N GLU A 156 30.54 -20.81 -8.68
CA GLU A 156 31.15 -19.70 -7.96
C GLU A 156 32.00 -18.75 -8.79
N GLN A 157 32.03 -17.47 -8.37
CA GLN A 157 33.06 -16.53 -8.84
C GLN A 157 34.43 -17.18 -8.57
N ASN A 158 35.19 -17.42 -9.64
CA ASN A 158 36.29 -18.41 -9.78
C ASN A 158 35.84 -19.86 -10.08
N TYR A 159 35.60 -20.14 -11.37
CA TYR A 159 35.50 -21.46 -12.03
C TYR A 159 34.26 -22.33 -11.71
N GLN A 160 33.74 -23.07 -12.71
CA GLN A 160 32.80 -24.17 -12.43
C GLN A 160 33.54 -25.24 -11.60
N ALA A 161 32.96 -25.64 -10.47
CA ALA A 161 33.44 -26.81 -9.73
C ALA A 161 33.24 -28.08 -10.59
N ALA A 162 34.27 -28.46 -11.33
CA ALA A 162 34.20 -29.45 -12.40
C ALA A 162 35.06 -30.70 -12.13
N ASP A 163 34.53 -31.86 -12.51
CA ASP A 163 35.24 -33.14 -12.53
C ASP A 163 35.63 -33.48 -13.97
N VAL A 164 36.87 -33.16 -14.37
CA VAL A 164 37.34 -33.37 -15.75
C VAL A 164 38.12 -34.69 -15.84
N VAL A 165 37.64 -35.64 -16.64
CA VAL A 165 38.35 -36.89 -16.94
C VAL A 165 39.00 -36.77 -18.31
N LEU A 166 40.32 -36.71 -18.33
CA LEU A 166 41.13 -36.73 -19.54
C LEU A 166 41.42 -38.20 -19.92
N VAL A 167 40.90 -38.65 -21.06
CA VAL A 167 41.04 -40.02 -21.55
C VAL A 167 41.99 -40.01 -22.74
N MET A 168 43.20 -40.54 -22.53
CA MET A 168 44.34 -40.44 -23.43
C MET A 168 44.60 -41.75 -24.14
N ASP A 169 44.40 -41.76 -25.46
CA ASP A 169 44.87 -42.84 -26.33
C ASP A 169 46.41 -42.92 -26.29
N THR A 170 46.92 -44.07 -25.87
CA THR A 170 48.34 -44.45 -25.85
C THR A 170 48.63 -45.60 -26.79
N SER A 171 47.78 -45.84 -27.79
CA SER A 171 47.98 -46.87 -28.82
C SER A 171 49.25 -46.67 -29.65
N GLY A 172 49.63 -47.70 -30.41
CA GLY A 172 50.81 -47.66 -31.28
C GLY A 172 50.77 -46.59 -32.37
N SER A 173 49.58 -46.20 -32.85
CA SER A 173 49.41 -45.13 -33.85
C SER A 173 49.71 -43.75 -33.27
N MET A 174 49.50 -43.50 -31.98
CA MET A 174 49.87 -42.23 -31.35
C MET A 174 51.39 -41.95 -31.38
N ASN A 175 52.20 -42.99 -31.64
CA ASN A 175 53.63 -42.86 -31.87
C ASN A 175 53.95 -42.35 -33.30
N ASP A 176 53.00 -42.29 -34.23
CA ASP A 176 53.24 -41.89 -35.62
C ASP A 176 53.70 -40.43 -35.74
N CYS A 177 54.55 -40.22 -36.75
CA CYS A 177 55.24 -38.98 -36.97
C CYS A 177 54.49 -38.06 -37.93
N VAL A 178 54.13 -36.88 -37.45
CA VAL A 178 53.35 -35.86 -38.20
C VAL A 178 54.23 -34.77 -38.80
N ALA A 179 55.41 -34.50 -38.22
CA ALA A 179 56.38 -33.55 -38.78
C ALA A 179 57.81 -34.11 -38.80
N TYR A 180 58.54 -33.82 -39.87
CA TYR A 180 59.90 -34.30 -40.12
C TYR A 180 60.88 -33.14 -40.39
N ASP A 181 62.14 -33.30 -39.96
CA ASP A 181 63.20 -32.37 -40.33
C ASP A 181 63.63 -32.52 -41.81
N ARG A 182 64.47 -31.59 -42.28
CA ARG A 182 65.04 -31.61 -43.64
C ARG A 182 66.01 -32.79 -43.91
N ARG A 183 66.13 -33.75 -43.00
CA ARG A 183 66.95 -34.97 -43.09
C ARG A 183 66.10 -36.24 -42.97
N GLY A 184 64.78 -36.13 -42.75
CA GLY A 184 63.86 -37.25 -42.55
C GLY A 184 63.83 -37.80 -41.12
N ASN A 185 64.38 -37.09 -40.13
CA ASN A 185 64.18 -37.44 -38.73
C ASN A 185 62.80 -36.95 -38.29
N CYS A 186 62.10 -37.72 -37.46
CA CYS A 186 60.87 -37.25 -36.84
C CYS A 186 61.13 -36.09 -35.87
N THR A 187 60.37 -35.00 -35.98
CA THR A 187 60.43 -33.85 -35.06
C THR A 187 59.19 -33.71 -34.20
N GLN A 188 58.03 -34.24 -34.62
CA GLN A 188 56.78 -34.16 -33.86
C GLN A 188 55.94 -35.43 -34.12
N ARG A 189 55.37 -35.98 -33.05
CA ARG A 189 54.49 -37.17 -33.05
C ARG A 189 53.13 -36.80 -32.48
N ARG A 190 52.08 -37.57 -32.82
CA ARG A 190 50.71 -37.34 -32.32
C ARG A 190 50.64 -37.32 -30.79
N TRP A 191 51.30 -38.27 -30.13
CA TRP A 191 51.47 -38.32 -28.67
C TRP A 191 52.04 -37.02 -28.10
N GLY A 192 53.03 -36.42 -28.77
CA GLY A 192 53.65 -35.16 -28.34
C GLY A 192 52.73 -33.94 -28.48
N ILE A 193 51.83 -33.92 -29.48
CA ILE A 193 50.80 -32.87 -29.63
C ILE A 193 49.73 -33.05 -28.54
N ALA A 194 49.19 -34.26 -28.41
CA ALA A 194 48.16 -34.60 -27.42
C ALA A 194 48.59 -34.26 -25.99
N THR A 195 49.78 -34.69 -25.58
CA THR A 195 50.33 -34.39 -24.24
C THR A 195 50.66 -32.92 -24.03
N SER A 196 51.10 -32.19 -25.07
CA SER A 196 51.41 -30.75 -24.94
C SER A 196 50.13 -29.93 -24.73
N ALA A 197 49.08 -30.18 -25.51
CA ALA A 197 47.82 -29.47 -25.35
C ALA A 197 47.05 -29.91 -24.09
N ALA A 198 47.07 -31.20 -23.74
CA ALA A 198 46.54 -31.67 -22.46
C ALA A 198 47.29 -31.05 -21.26
N SER A 199 48.60 -30.79 -21.41
CA SER A 199 49.36 -30.00 -20.44
C SER A 199 48.90 -28.54 -20.41
N ALA A 200 48.60 -27.92 -21.54
CA ALA A 200 48.07 -26.55 -21.57
C ALA A 200 46.72 -26.45 -20.84
N LEU A 201 45.74 -27.30 -21.20
CA LEU A 201 44.45 -27.45 -20.52
C LEU A 201 44.62 -27.61 -19.00
N ALA A 202 45.51 -28.52 -18.56
CA ALA A 202 45.77 -28.73 -17.14
C ALA A 202 46.35 -27.50 -16.44
N ASN A 203 47.21 -26.72 -17.11
CA ASN A 203 47.74 -25.46 -16.54
C ASN A 203 46.71 -24.32 -16.52
N GLN A 204 45.76 -24.28 -17.46
CA GLN A 204 44.67 -23.29 -17.45
C GLN A 204 43.64 -23.58 -16.35
N LEU A 205 43.25 -24.84 -16.17
CA LEU A 205 42.25 -25.25 -15.17
C LEU A 205 42.81 -25.42 -13.74
N LEU A 206 44.00 -25.99 -13.58
CA LEU A 206 44.54 -26.39 -12.27
C LEU A 206 45.56 -25.37 -11.73
N THR A 207 45.12 -24.12 -11.62
CA THR A 207 45.92 -22.98 -11.12
C THR A 207 46.10 -22.98 -9.61
N ASP A 208 47.08 -22.21 -9.11
CA ASP A 208 47.24 -21.93 -7.67
C ASP A 208 45.98 -21.27 -7.05
N ALA A 209 45.22 -20.52 -7.85
CA ALA A 209 43.96 -19.91 -7.41
C ALA A 209 42.87 -20.97 -7.20
N ASN A 210 42.69 -21.87 -8.17
CA ASN A 210 41.83 -23.05 -8.02
C ASN A 210 42.25 -23.92 -6.82
N ALA A 211 43.55 -24.21 -6.68
CA ALA A 211 44.06 -25.02 -5.56
C ALA A 211 43.83 -24.39 -4.17
N ALA A 212 43.57 -23.08 -4.08
CA ALA A 212 43.23 -22.39 -2.84
C ALA A 212 41.72 -22.41 -2.49
N LEU A 213 40.85 -22.83 -3.42
CA LEU A 213 39.41 -22.95 -3.18
C LEU A 213 39.05 -24.14 -2.26
N PRO A 214 37.92 -24.10 -1.53
CA PRO A 214 37.33 -25.27 -0.87
C PRO A 214 37.08 -26.43 -1.83
N THR A 215 37.19 -27.68 -1.36
CA THR A 215 37.18 -28.89 -2.23
C THR A 215 35.88 -29.11 -3.01
N ASN A 216 34.76 -28.55 -2.58
CA ASN A 216 33.50 -28.56 -3.35
C ASN A 216 33.42 -27.49 -4.45
N GLN A 217 34.39 -26.56 -4.51
CA GLN A 217 34.46 -25.42 -5.44
C GLN A 217 35.59 -25.58 -6.47
N GLN A 218 36.44 -26.60 -6.32
CA GLN A 218 37.62 -26.82 -7.16
C GLN A 218 37.29 -27.43 -8.52
N VAL A 219 38.01 -27.04 -9.57
CA VAL A 219 38.24 -27.90 -10.74
C VAL A 219 39.26 -28.96 -10.35
N GLN A 220 39.00 -30.23 -10.65
CA GLN A 220 39.98 -31.31 -10.50
C GLN A 220 39.99 -32.20 -11.74
N MET A 221 41.17 -32.73 -12.06
CA MET A 221 41.36 -33.66 -13.18
C MET A 221 41.65 -35.08 -12.70
N ALA A 222 41.13 -36.04 -13.46
CA ALA A 222 41.58 -37.43 -13.48
C ALA A 222 42.16 -37.74 -14.86
N VAL A 223 43.06 -38.72 -14.94
CA VAL A 223 43.67 -39.17 -16.20
C VAL A 223 43.48 -40.67 -16.37
N VAL A 224 42.99 -41.07 -17.54
CA VAL A 224 42.87 -42.47 -17.98
C VAL A 224 43.82 -42.68 -19.16
N ASP A 225 44.70 -43.67 -19.01
CA ASP A 225 45.59 -44.23 -20.03
C ASP A 225 44.83 -45.37 -20.75
N PHE A 226 44.80 -45.42 -22.08
CA PHE A 226 44.22 -46.56 -22.80
C PHE A 226 44.95 -46.94 -24.10
N ASP A 227 45.19 -48.24 -24.25
CA ASP A 227 45.84 -48.87 -25.39
C ASP A 227 44.97 -50.05 -25.89
N THR A 228 45.54 -51.24 -26.09
CA THR A 228 44.89 -52.56 -26.00
C THR A 228 43.96 -52.70 -24.79
N THR A 229 44.33 -52.10 -23.66
CA THR A 229 43.66 -52.15 -22.35
C THR A 229 43.42 -50.73 -21.81
N SER A 230 43.07 -50.55 -20.54
CA SER A 230 42.99 -49.22 -19.91
C SER A 230 43.49 -49.22 -18.47
N LYS A 231 43.82 -48.03 -17.98
CA LYS A 231 44.29 -47.78 -16.62
C LYS A 231 43.99 -46.35 -16.17
N VAL A 232 43.22 -46.22 -15.09
CA VAL A 232 43.21 -44.99 -14.28
C VAL A 232 44.60 -44.72 -13.71
N MET A 233 45.13 -43.51 -13.90
CA MET A 233 46.46 -43.12 -13.40
C MET A 233 46.46 -42.80 -11.90
N ASP A 234 47.61 -43.01 -11.27
CA ASP A 234 47.88 -42.54 -9.90
C ASP A 234 48.58 -41.18 -9.97
N LEU A 235 47.87 -40.14 -9.56
CA LEU A 235 48.31 -38.74 -9.60
C LEU A 235 48.83 -38.28 -8.22
N SER A 236 49.10 -39.23 -7.30
CA SER A 236 49.52 -38.92 -5.93
C SER A 236 50.97 -38.41 -5.86
N SER A 237 51.15 -37.22 -5.27
CA SER A 237 52.49 -36.68 -4.97
C SER A 237 53.16 -37.39 -3.77
N ARG A 238 52.43 -38.25 -3.05
CA ARG A 238 52.95 -39.00 -1.88
C ARG A 238 52.03 -40.15 -1.44
N TRP A 239 52.61 -41.34 -1.25
CA TRP A 239 52.08 -42.50 -0.50
C TRP A 239 50.54 -42.60 -0.32
N GLY A 240 49.87 -43.09 -1.36
CA GLY A 240 48.46 -43.50 -1.33
C GLY A 240 47.79 -43.11 -2.64
N ALA A 241 47.25 -44.08 -3.37
CA ALA A 241 46.80 -43.84 -4.73
C ALA A 241 45.70 -42.77 -4.81
N GLN A 242 45.88 -41.78 -5.70
CA GLN A 242 44.93 -40.70 -5.93
C GLN A 242 44.58 -40.59 -7.41
N SER A 243 43.33 -40.87 -7.78
CA SER A 243 42.86 -40.76 -9.17
C SER A 243 42.43 -39.35 -9.58
N TRP A 244 42.30 -38.43 -8.62
CA TRP A 244 41.90 -37.03 -8.83
C TRP A 244 42.98 -36.08 -8.28
N THR A 245 43.24 -34.98 -8.99
CA THR A 245 44.21 -33.96 -8.58
C THR A 245 43.77 -32.54 -8.95
N THR A 246 44.18 -31.58 -8.13
CA THR A 246 44.05 -30.13 -8.39
C THR A 246 45.38 -29.50 -8.80
N SER A 247 46.37 -30.32 -9.19
CA SER A 247 47.72 -29.88 -9.54
C SER A 247 48.05 -30.19 -11.01
N ALA A 248 48.26 -29.14 -11.81
CA ALA A 248 48.65 -29.27 -13.21
C ALA A 248 49.91 -30.16 -13.40
N SER A 249 50.91 -30.01 -12.53
CA SER A 249 52.16 -30.77 -12.63
C SER A 249 52.01 -32.26 -12.30
N ALA A 250 50.99 -32.65 -11.52
CA ALA A 250 50.65 -34.05 -11.30
C ALA A 250 50.01 -34.68 -12.56
N VAL A 251 49.16 -33.93 -13.27
CA VAL A 251 48.62 -34.33 -14.58
C VAL A 251 49.75 -34.50 -15.60
N THR A 252 50.60 -33.48 -15.78
CA THR A 252 51.66 -33.54 -16.80
C THR A 252 52.72 -34.59 -16.52
N SER A 253 53.06 -34.83 -15.25
CA SER A 253 54.02 -35.88 -14.87
C SER A 253 53.46 -37.29 -15.08
N SER A 254 52.12 -37.47 -15.12
CA SER A 254 51.53 -38.78 -15.43
C SER A 254 51.79 -39.24 -16.87
N PHE A 255 52.06 -38.30 -17.79
CA PHE A 255 52.37 -38.61 -19.19
C PHE A 255 53.77 -39.21 -19.38
N ASP A 256 54.70 -39.03 -18.43
CA ASP A 256 56.05 -39.64 -18.47
C ASP A 256 56.01 -41.16 -18.14
N ASP A 257 54.97 -41.63 -17.43
CA ASP A 257 54.74 -43.05 -17.12
C ASP A 257 53.94 -43.78 -18.22
N MET A 258 53.54 -43.09 -19.29
CA MET A 258 52.78 -43.62 -20.42
C MET A 258 53.69 -43.89 -21.64
N SER A 259 53.30 -44.83 -22.53
CA SER A 259 54.08 -45.08 -23.75
C SER A 259 53.21 -45.52 -24.94
N ALA A 260 53.21 -44.70 -25.99
CA ALA A 260 52.49 -44.94 -27.26
C ALA A 260 52.86 -46.29 -27.92
N SER A 261 52.05 -47.32 -27.66
CA SER A 261 52.25 -48.74 -28.01
C SER A 261 50.94 -49.53 -27.86
N GLY A 262 50.87 -50.78 -28.33
CA GLY A 262 49.63 -51.57 -28.26
C GLY A 262 48.59 -51.20 -29.32
N GLY A 263 47.36 -51.70 -29.16
CA GLY A 263 46.20 -51.35 -30.01
C GLY A 263 45.35 -50.23 -29.40
N THR A 264 44.07 -50.16 -29.79
CA THR A 264 43.18 -49.01 -29.48
C THR A 264 41.83 -49.51 -28.97
N ASN A 265 41.56 -49.38 -27.67
CA ASN A 265 40.38 -49.91 -26.98
C ASN A 265 39.53 -48.79 -26.37
N TRP A 266 38.73 -48.14 -27.22
CA TRP A 266 37.85 -47.04 -26.80
C TRP A 266 36.89 -47.45 -25.66
N GLU A 267 36.34 -48.67 -25.68
CA GLU A 267 35.46 -49.16 -24.61
C GLU A 267 36.17 -49.21 -23.25
N ALA A 268 37.42 -49.69 -23.19
CA ALA A 268 38.18 -49.74 -21.95
C ALA A 268 38.44 -48.34 -21.38
N GLY A 269 38.95 -47.42 -22.20
CA GLY A 269 39.20 -46.03 -21.78
C GLY A 269 37.92 -45.32 -21.31
N LEU A 270 36.80 -45.52 -21.99
CA LEU A 270 35.50 -44.97 -21.60
C LEU A 270 34.94 -45.63 -20.33
N SER A 271 35.17 -46.93 -20.11
CA SER A 271 34.67 -47.62 -18.91
C SER A 271 35.45 -47.24 -17.65
N ASP A 272 36.78 -47.10 -17.73
CA ASP A 272 37.57 -46.51 -16.65
C ASP A 272 37.15 -45.05 -16.39
N ALA A 273 36.92 -44.27 -17.45
CA ALA A 273 36.40 -42.91 -17.33
C ALA A 273 35.01 -42.85 -16.68
N ASN A 274 34.12 -43.79 -16.98
CA ASN A 274 32.81 -43.92 -16.35
C ASN A 274 32.92 -44.34 -14.88
N SER A 275 33.87 -45.22 -14.54
CA SER A 275 34.11 -45.69 -13.17
C SER A 275 34.55 -44.57 -12.22
N LEU A 276 35.23 -43.54 -12.74
CA LEU A 276 35.73 -42.40 -11.98
C LEU A 276 34.58 -41.55 -11.44
N ASN A 277 34.44 -41.55 -10.11
CA ASN A 277 33.47 -40.75 -9.37
C ASN A 277 34.18 -40.07 -8.19
N SER A 278 34.10 -38.75 -8.11
CA SER A 278 34.69 -37.95 -7.01
C SER A 278 33.88 -38.02 -5.71
N SER A 279 32.62 -38.47 -5.78
CA SER A 279 31.59 -38.35 -4.75
C SER A 279 31.21 -36.90 -4.38
N ARG A 280 31.57 -35.90 -5.20
CA ARG A 280 31.11 -34.51 -5.02
C ARG A 280 29.68 -34.35 -5.54
N ALA A 281 28.79 -33.84 -4.70
CA ALA A 281 27.39 -33.62 -5.08
C ALA A 281 27.23 -32.31 -5.88
N GLY A 282 26.42 -32.34 -6.94
CA GLY A 282 26.09 -31.15 -7.77
C GLY A 282 27.16 -30.74 -8.79
N VAL A 283 28.35 -31.33 -8.75
CA VAL A 283 29.47 -31.08 -9.68
C VAL A 283 29.18 -31.68 -11.06
N LYS A 284 29.32 -30.88 -12.14
CA LYS A 284 29.25 -31.40 -13.53
C LYS A 284 30.55 -32.16 -13.84
N LYS A 285 30.39 -33.33 -14.45
CA LYS A 285 31.49 -34.18 -14.93
C LYS A 285 31.64 -34.01 -16.43
N TYR A 286 32.87 -33.86 -16.88
CA TYR A 286 33.23 -33.73 -18.29
C TYR A 286 34.24 -34.81 -18.64
N ILE A 287 34.05 -35.50 -19.77
CA ILE A 287 34.98 -36.50 -20.30
C ILE A 287 35.56 -35.93 -21.59
N ILE A 288 36.89 -35.84 -21.66
CA ILE A 288 37.64 -35.36 -22.82
C ILE A 288 38.38 -36.57 -23.40
N PHE A 289 37.88 -37.08 -24.53
CA PHE A 289 38.34 -38.32 -25.15
C PHE A 289 39.24 -38.03 -26.37
N LEU A 290 40.55 -38.22 -26.20
CA LEU A 290 41.55 -38.03 -27.26
C LEU A 290 41.88 -39.37 -27.91
N SER A 291 41.85 -39.45 -29.24
CA SER A 291 42.28 -40.64 -30.01
C SER A 291 42.74 -40.27 -31.43
N ASP A 292 43.51 -41.14 -32.08
CA ASP A 292 44.09 -40.90 -33.41
C ASP A 292 43.73 -41.93 -34.49
N GLY A 293 42.87 -42.89 -34.15
CA GLY A 293 42.45 -44.00 -35.00
C GLY A 293 41.20 -44.71 -34.48
N SER A 294 40.59 -45.52 -35.35
CA SER A 294 39.40 -46.32 -35.06
C SER A 294 39.70 -47.43 -34.03
N PRO A 295 38.71 -47.86 -33.21
CA PRO A 295 38.96 -48.85 -32.16
C PRO A 295 39.26 -50.24 -32.74
N THR A 296 40.41 -50.81 -32.38
CA THR A 296 40.89 -52.14 -32.82
C THR A 296 40.66 -53.24 -31.79
N PHE A 297 40.28 -52.87 -30.57
CA PHE A 297 39.97 -53.74 -29.43
C PHE A 297 38.74 -53.27 -28.65
N ARG A 298 38.20 -54.18 -27.81
CA ARG A 298 37.08 -53.95 -26.90
C ARG A 298 37.09 -54.95 -25.73
N ASN A 299 36.40 -54.65 -24.65
CA ASN A 299 36.23 -55.54 -23.49
C ASN A 299 34.97 -56.41 -23.61
N SER A 300 33.89 -55.87 -24.18
CA SER A 300 32.61 -56.55 -24.35
C SER A 300 32.67 -57.64 -25.42
N SER A 301 32.14 -58.82 -25.08
CA SER A 301 32.00 -59.91 -26.04
C SER A 301 31.19 -59.53 -27.29
N MET A 302 30.24 -58.59 -27.20
CA MET A 302 29.29 -58.25 -28.28
C MET A 302 28.59 -59.49 -28.88
N GLY A 303 28.36 -60.51 -28.05
CA GLY A 303 27.79 -61.80 -28.47
C GLY A 303 28.80 -62.80 -29.06
N VAL A 304 30.04 -62.37 -29.33
CA VAL A 304 31.13 -63.26 -29.79
C VAL A 304 31.48 -64.28 -28.72
N ARG A 305 31.49 -65.55 -29.12
CA ARG A 305 31.92 -66.68 -28.27
C ARG A 305 33.30 -67.14 -28.73
N CYS A 306 34.18 -67.47 -27.77
CA CYS A 306 35.55 -67.90 -28.03
C CYS A 306 35.83 -69.40 -27.75
N PRO A 307 35.01 -70.37 -28.20
CA PRO A 307 35.34 -71.78 -28.04
C PRO A 307 36.49 -72.16 -29.00
N ASN A 308 37.63 -72.53 -28.43
CA ASN A 308 38.77 -73.16 -29.11
C ASN A 308 39.59 -72.30 -30.09
N GLY A 309 39.45 -70.96 -30.07
CA GLY A 309 40.44 -70.05 -30.71
C GLY A 309 40.47 -69.99 -32.24
N TRP A 310 39.36 -70.26 -32.93
CA TRP A 310 39.26 -70.19 -34.41
C TRP A 310 38.65 -68.88 -34.95
N ASN A 311 38.38 -67.92 -34.08
CA ASN A 311 37.85 -66.59 -34.46
C ASN A 311 38.94 -65.54 -34.20
N SER A 312 39.24 -64.69 -35.18
CA SER A 312 40.23 -63.61 -35.07
C SER A 312 39.91 -62.65 -33.93
N GLU A 313 38.62 -62.39 -33.70
CA GLU A 313 38.08 -61.61 -32.58
C GLU A 313 38.49 -62.12 -31.19
N CYS A 314 38.95 -63.36 -31.10
CA CYS A 314 39.30 -64.05 -29.86
C CYS A 314 40.82 -64.25 -29.70
N ASN A 315 41.65 -63.74 -30.60
CA ASN A 315 43.11 -63.97 -30.60
C ASN A 315 43.77 -63.49 -29.29
N TYR A 316 43.31 -62.36 -28.76
CA TYR A 316 43.87 -61.68 -27.58
C TYR A 316 43.10 -61.98 -26.28
N TYR A 317 41.94 -62.64 -26.38
CA TYR A 317 41.08 -62.95 -25.23
C TYR A 317 41.76 -63.89 -24.21
N GLY A 318 42.71 -64.71 -24.66
CA GLY A 318 43.47 -65.63 -23.81
C GLY A 318 44.73 -65.04 -23.15
N SER A 319 45.21 -63.89 -23.63
CA SER A 319 46.41 -63.20 -23.13
C SER A 319 46.04 -61.96 -22.31
N ASP A 320 45.19 -61.12 -22.87
CA ASP A 320 44.94 -59.74 -22.42
C ASP A 320 43.46 -59.55 -21.98
N GLY A 321 42.61 -60.56 -22.20
CA GLY A 321 41.19 -60.58 -21.79
C GLY A 321 40.24 -59.87 -22.76
N VAL A 322 40.77 -59.20 -23.78
CA VAL A 322 40.02 -58.36 -24.73
C VAL A 322 39.58 -59.12 -25.99
N TYR A 323 38.59 -58.56 -26.68
CA TYR A 323 38.14 -59.00 -28.00
C TYR A 323 38.59 -58.00 -29.07
N GLY A 324 38.76 -58.47 -30.30
CA GLY A 324 39.12 -57.66 -31.47
C GLY A 324 40.24 -58.28 -32.31
N THR A 325 40.54 -57.64 -33.44
CA THR A 325 41.56 -58.12 -34.39
C THR A 325 42.95 -57.57 -34.10
N GLY A 326 43.05 -56.42 -33.42
CA GLY A 326 44.28 -55.65 -33.25
C GLY A 326 44.73 -54.88 -34.51
N SER A 327 43.90 -54.80 -35.56
CA SER A 327 44.23 -54.08 -36.80
C SER A 327 43.07 -53.35 -37.48
N SER A 328 41.82 -53.77 -37.25
CA SER A 328 40.61 -53.17 -37.83
C SER A 328 39.34 -53.63 -37.10
N ASP A 329 38.21 -52.97 -37.37
CA ASP A 329 36.87 -53.35 -36.87
C ASP A 329 35.92 -53.70 -38.03
N ASP A 330 36.32 -54.66 -38.89
CA ASP A 330 35.55 -55.14 -40.05
C ASP A 330 34.11 -55.60 -39.71
N SER A 331 33.82 -55.88 -38.43
CA SER A 331 32.50 -56.27 -37.93
C SER A 331 31.74 -55.15 -37.21
N GLY A 332 32.36 -53.98 -37.01
CA GLY A 332 31.82 -52.86 -36.23
C GLY A 332 31.61 -53.15 -34.75
N TYR A 333 32.19 -54.22 -34.19
CA TYR A 333 31.92 -54.62 -32.80
C TYR A 333 32.67 -53.76 -31.78
N ASN A 334 33.86 -53.25 -32.10
CA ASN A 334 34.62 -52.39 -31.20
C ASN A 334 33.98 -51.01 -31.11
N TYR A 335 33.61 -50.43 -32.26
CA TYR A 335 32.90 -49.15 -32.33
C TYR A 335 31.55 -49.22 -31.61
N ASN A 336 30.73 -50.24 -31.88
CA ASN A 336 29.45 -50.39 -31.20
C ASN A 336 29.60 -50.65 -29.68
N ALA A 337 30.69 -51.27 -29.23
CA ALA A 337 30.96 -51.43 -27.79
C ALA A 337 31.31 -50.08 -27.14
N ALA A 338 32.16 -49.27 -27.79
CA ALA A 338 32.47 -47.92 -27.34
C ALA A 338 31.22 -47.01 -27.29
N VAL A 339 30.30 -47.12 -28.27
CA VAL A 339 29.04 -46.36 -28.29
C VAL A 339 28.12 -46.76 -27.12
N ASN A 340 28.07 -48.04 -26.75
CA ASN A 340 27.30 -48.50 -25.58
C ASN A 340 27.89 -47.97 -24.26
N GLU A 341 29.22 -47.97 -24.12
CA GLU A 341 29.89 -47.49 -22.91
C GLU A 341 29.82 -45.96 -22.79
N ALA A 342 30.04 -45.21 -23.88
CA ALA A 342 29.85 -43.75 -23.89
C ALA A 342 28.41 -43.33 -23.57
N ASN A 343 27.41 -44.08 -24.01
CA ASN A 343 26.01 -43.82 -23.63
C ASN A 343 25.67 -44.25 -22.19
N SER A 344 26.58 -44.94 -21.50
CA SER A 344 26.47 -45.31 -20.07
C SER A 344 27.09 -44.27 -19.12
N ARG A 345 27.57 -43.11 -19.62
CA ARG A 345 28.31 -42.08 -18.87
C ARG A 345 27.54 -41.28 -17.81
N ASN A 346 26.33 -41.70 -17.43
CA ASN A 346 25.52 -41.13 -16.35
C ASN A 346 25.32 -39.59 -16.39
N GLY A 347 25.19 -39.02 -17.59
CA GLY A 347 24.98 -37.57 -17.77
C GLY A 347 26.24 -36.72 -17.69
N ALA A 348 27.44 -37.31 -17.71
CA ALA A 348 28.67 -36.57 -17.98
C ALA A 348 28.67 -36.01 -19.40
N GLU A 349 29.24 -34.81 -19.58
CA GLU A 349 29.51 -34.27 -20.90
C GLU A 349 30.62 -35.06 -21.59
N LEU A 350 30.58 -35.16 -22.91
CA LEU A 350 31.60 -35.91 -23.67
C LEU A 350 32.10 -35.11 -24.87
N TYR A 351 33.34 -34.66 -24.77
CA TYR A 351 34.08 -34.04 -25.86
C TYR A 351 34.98 -35.10 -26.52
N VAL A 352 34.91 -35.21 -27.85
CA VAL A 352 35.61 -36.21 -28.65
C VAL A 352 36.59 -35.50 -29.56
N VAL A 353 37.89 -35.75 -29.38
CA VAL A 353 38.97 -34.90 -29.90
C VAL A 353 39.96 -35.73 -30.73
N SER A 354 39.97 -35.54 -32.05
CA SER A 354 40.82 -36.35 -32.94
C SER A 354 42.22 -35.78 -33.10
N THR A 355 43.26 -36.55 -32.74
CA THR A 355 44.67 -36.12 -32.83
C THR A 355 45.38 -36.60 -34.11
N GLY A 356 44.63 -37.20 -35.05
CA GLY A 356 45.10 -37.63 -36.35
C GLY A 356 44.00 -37.57 -37.41
N SER A 357 44.25 -36.93 -38.55
CA SER A 357 43.21 -36.58 -39.54
C SER A 357 42.52 -37.76 -40.21
N GLY A 358 43.10 -38.96 -40.14
CA GLY A 358 42.45 -40.20 -40.56
C GLY A 358 41.35 -40.70 -39.62
N ALA A 359 41.22 -40.14 -38.42
CA ALA A 359 40.20 -40.48 -37.44
C ALA A 359 39.04 -39.47 -37.38
N ASN A 360 39.16 -38.29 -38.00
CA ASN A 360 38.16 -37.22 -37.91
C ASN A 360 36.75 -37.71 -38.31
N ASP A 361 36.61 -38.48 -39.38
CA ASP A 361 35.31 -39.01 -39.83
C ASP A 361 34.70 -40.01 -38.83
N ASP A 362 35.51 -40.92 -38.29
CA ASP A 362 35.06 -41.93 -37.31
C ASP A 362 34.76 -41.31 -35.94
N MET A 363 35.54 -40.32 -35.51
CA MET A 363 35.39 -39.65 -34.22
C MET A 363 34.29 -38.59 -34.24
N SER A 364 34.09 -37.89 -35.36
CA SER A 364 32.93 -37.02 -35.55
C SER A 364 31.64 -37.85 -35.60
N ARG A 365 31.63 -38.99 -36.30
CA ARG A 365 30.50 -39.92 -36.25
C ARG A 365 30.28 -40.43 -34.81
N PHE A 366 31.35 -40.78 -34.09
CA PHE A 366 31.25 -41.25 -32.71
C PHE A 366 30.59 -40.23 -31.78
N ALA A 367 31.01 -38.95 -31.85
CA ALA A 367 30.42 -37.87 -31.08
C ALA A 367 28.92 -37.72 -31.36
N ASN A 368 28.52 -37.74 -32.64
CA ASN A 368 27.11 -37.68 -33.03
C ASN A 368 26.30 -38.90 -32.54
N ASP A 369 26.84 -40.12 -32.66
CA ASP A 369 26.18 -41.37 -32.23
C ASP A 369 25.98 -41.47 -30.70
N VAL A 370 26.68 -40.66 -29.91
CA VAL A 370 26.60 -40.66 -28.42
C VAL A 370 26.08 -39.35 -27.83
N ASN A 371 25.65 -38.40 -28.66
CA ASN A 371 25.30 -37.03 -28.28
C ASN A 371 26.42 -36.37 -27.45
N GLY A 372 27.61 -36.27 -28.04
CA GLY A 372 28.76 -35.50 -27.55
C GLY A 372 29.29 -34.55 -28.62
N THR A 373 30.23 -33.69 -28.25
CA THR A 373 30.76 -32.61 -29.12
C THR A 373 32.10 -33.02 -29.72
N PHE A 374 32.26 -32.84 -31.04
CA PHE A 374 33.49 -33.21 -31.76
C PHE A 374 34.43 -32.01 -31.99
N PHE A 375 35.74 -32.24 -31.83
CA PHE A 375 36.79 -31.28 -32.19
C PHE A 375 37.91 -31.90 -33.03
N ASP A 376 38.34 -31.18 -34.06
CA ASP A 376 39.46 -31.52 -34.95
C ASP A 376 40.81 -31.12 -34.32
N GLY A 377 41.33 -31.94 -33.41
CA GLY A 377 42.60 -31.73 -32.71
C GLY A 377 43.87 -32.09 -33.49
N THR A 378 43.84 -32.02 -34.82
CA THR A 378 44.89 -32.60 -35.69
C THR A 378 46.19 -31.80 -35.79
N ASP A 379 46.20 -30.59 -35.25
CA ASP A 379 47.37 -29.74 -35.06
C ASP A 379 47.26 -28.95 -33.74
N GLU A 380 48.36 -28.35 -33.34
CA GLU A 380 48.53 -27.70 -32.04
C GLU A 380 47.65 -26.46 -31.87
N GLU A 381 47.34 -25.73 -32.95
CA GLU A 381 46.48 -24.53 -32.90
C GLU A 381 45.01 -24.93 -32.70
N LYS A 382 44.49 -25.88 -33.49
CA LYS A 382 43.10 -26.36 -33.31
C LYS A 382 42.88 -27.11 -32.01
N LEU A 383 43.85 -27.92 -31.58
CA LEU A 383 43.74 -28.67 -30.33
C LEU A 383 43.77 -27.74 -29.10
N THR A 384 44.46 -26.60 -29.21
CA THR A 384 44.37 -25.52 -28.22
C THR A 384 43.00 -24.86 -28.26
N ALA A 385 42.52 -24.42 -29.44
CA ALA A 385 41.20 -23.78 -29.57
C ALA A 385 40.04 -24.69 -29.10
N ALA A 386 40.12 -26.00 -29.35
CA ALA A 386 39.17 -26.98 -28.83
C ALA A 386 39.13 -27.02 -27.30
N PHE A 387 40.29 -26.91 -26.64
CA PHE A 387 40.37 -26.84 -25.19
C PHE A 387 39.98 -25.47 -24.65
N ASP A 388 40.26 -24.37 -25.36
CA ASP A 388 39.81 -23.03 -24.97
C ASP A 388 38.27 -22.93 -24.99
N SER A 389 37.58 -23.46 -26.01
CA SER A 389 36.11 -23.53 -26.03
C SER A 389 35.53 -24.45 -24.93
N ILE A 390 36.24 -25.51 -24.54
CA ILE A 390 35.84 -26.36 -23.40
C ILE A 390 36.07 -25.62 -22.07
N ILE A 391 37.12 -24.81 -21.95
CA ILE A 391 37.37 -23.95 -20.79
C ILE A 391 36.28 -22.87 -20.69
N GLU A 392 35.87 -22.25 -21.79
CA GLU A 392 34.77 -21.27 -21.85
C GLU A 392 33.44 -21.86 -21.31
N GLU A 393 33.05 -23.09 -21.70
CA GLU A 393 31.88 -23.76 -21.11
C GLU A 393 32.06 -24.06 -19.60
N ILE A 394 33.31 -24.20 -19.14
CA ILE A 394 33.70 -24.47 -17.74
C ILE A 394 33.94 -23.16 -16.94
N THR A 395 33.92 -21.98 -17.57
CA THR A 395 34.12 -20.67 -16.89
C THR A 395 32.96 -19.67 -17.05
N ARG A 396 32.06 -19.84 -18.03
CA ARG A 396 30.93 -18.92 -18.27
C ARG A 396 30.05 -18.74 -17.03
N GLN A 397 29.89 -17.49 -16.59
CA GLN A 397 28.98 -17.08 -15.53
C GLN A 397 27.92 -16.12 -16.09
N SER A 398 26.69 -16.14 -15.56
CA SER A 398 25.62 -15.20 -15.99
C SER A 398 24.89 -14.58 -14.81
N THR A 399 24.77 -13.26 -14.81
CA THR A 399 24.26 -12.44 -13.68
C THR A 399 23.27 -11.38 -14.14
N TYR A 400 22.51 -10.76 -13.23
CA TYR A 400 21.65 -9.61 -13.55
C TYR A 400 22.26 -8.30 -13.08
N ARG A 401 22.25 -7.27 -13.92
CA ARG A 401 22.76 -5.92 -13.62
C ARG A 401 21.77 -4.83 -14.02
N ASP A 402 21.97 -3.64 -13.47
CA ASP A 402 21.18 -2.41 -13.72
C ASP A 402 19.68 -2.61 -13.44
N VAL A 403 19.36 -3.39 -12.41
CA VAL A 403 17.99 -3.82 -12.14
C VAL A 403 17.12 -2.67 -11.62
N LEU A 404 15.90 -2.60 -12.14
CA LEU A 404 14.89 -1.61 -11.79
C LEU A 404 13.53 -2.30 -11.71
N VAL A 405 12.91 -2.32 -10.52
CA VAL A 405 11.51 -2.75 -10.38
C VAL A 405 10.63 -1.51 -10.27
N LYS A 406 9.56 -1.44 -11.06
CA LYS A 406 8.55 -0.38 -11.02
C LYS A 406 7.17 -0.98 -10.78
N ASP A 407 6.34 -0.26 -10.03
CA ASP A 407 4.93 -0.58 -9.82
C ASP A 407 4.10 0.69 -9.58
N THR A 408 3.00 0.87 -10.30
CA THR A 408 2.06 1.98 -10.07
C THR A 408 0.81 1.47 -9.36
N LEU A 409 0.45 2.01 -8.19
CA LEU A 409 -0.76 1.60 -7.47
C LEU A 409 -2.03 1.94 -8.27
N SER A 410 -3.07 1.10 -8.15
CA SER A 410 -4.34 1.29 -8.86
C SER A 410 -5.13 2.50 -8.36
N GLN A 411 -6.23 2.86 -9.03
CA GLN A 411 -7.19 3.83 -8.48
C GLN A 411 -7.78 3.35 -7.14
N TYR A 412 -7.93 2.02 -6.97
CA TYR A 412 -8.50 1.37 -5.79
C TYR A 412 -7.53 1.25 -4.60
N ALA A 413 -6.25 1.55 -4.78
CA ALA A 413 -5.24 1.51 -3.73
C ALA A 413 -4.64 2.91 -3.46
N VAL A 414 -4.33 3.18 -2.19
CA VAL A 414 -3.53 4.34 -1.78
C VAL A 414 -2.50 3.91 -0.74
N ALA A 415 -1.29 4.48 -0.83
CA ALA A 415 -0.30 4.35 0.23
C ALA A 415 -0.79 4.99 1.54
N THR A 416 -0.24 4.53 2.66
CA THR A 416 -0.61 5.04 3.98
C THR A 416 0.55 4.98 4.97
N ASP A 417 0.48 5.76 6.04
CA ASP A 417 1.48 5.75 7.12
C ASP A 417 1.26 4.57 8.07
N SER A 418 2.17 4.40 9.05
CA SER A 418 2.14 3.31 10.04
C SER A 418 0.94 3.32 10.99
N GLN A 419 0.00 4.26 10.86
CA GLN A 419 -1.25 4.35 11.62
C GLN A 419 -2.49 4.29 10.71
N GLY A 420 -2.32 3.96 9.42
CA GLY A 420 -3.40 3.96 8.44
C GLY A 420 -3.89 5.36 8.07
N GLY A 421 -3.10 6.41 8.31
CA GLY A 421 -3.44 7.81 8.10
C GLY A 421 -3.16 8.34 6.69
N THR A 422 -2.45 9.46 6.61
CA THR A 422 -2.15 10.23 5.39
C THR A 422 -0.65 10.36 5.20
N GLY A 423 -0.11 9.63 4.23
CA GLY A 423 1.33 9.57 3.96
C GLY A 423 1.64 8.25 3.25
N TYR A 424 2.87 7.78 3.42
CA TYR A 424 3.31 6.47 2.94
C TYR A 424 4.36 5.89 3.91
N LEU A 425 4.44 4.57 3.97
CA LEU A 425 5.53 3.84 4.58
C LEU A 425 6.08 2.84 3.54
N VAL A 426 7.38 2.90 3.30
CA VAL A 426 8.11 1.93 2.48
C VAL A 426 9.23 1.28 3.29
N GLU A 427 9.48 0.02 3.02
CA GLU A 427 10.54 -0.78 3.63
C GLU A 427 11.32 -1.53 2.54
N SER A 428 12.59 -1.83 2.81
CA SER A 428 13.43 -2.66 1.95
C SER A 428 14.19 -3.70 2.77
N SER A 429 14.43 -4.87 2.18
CA SER A 429 15.14 -5.99 2.80
C SER A 429 15.74 -6.90 1.73
N ALA A 430 16.79 -7.64 2.05
CA ALA A 430 17.33 -8.70 1.21
C ALA A 430 17.58 -9.97 2.03
N TYR A 431 17.28 -11.14 1.44
CA TYR A 431 17.43 -12.45 2.08
C TYR A 431 18.31 -13.37 1.24
N ASP A 432 19.13 -14.19 1.89
CA ASP A 432 19.86 -15.28 1.23
C ASP A 432 18.98 -16.51 0.95
N ALA A 433 19.56 -17.51 0.28
CA ALA A 433 18.87 -18.76 -0.13
C ALA A 433 18.34 -19.61 1.04
N ASP A 434 18.90 -19.46 2.25
CA ASP A 434 18.43 -20.14 3.47
C ASP A 434 17.38 -19.30 4.24
N GLY A 435 17.07 -18.09 3.74
CA GLY A 435 16.15 -17.13 4.36
C GLY A 435 16.80 -16.23 5.42
N GLY A 436 18.14 -16.17 5.48
CA GLY A 436 18.88 -15.26 6.35
C GLY A 436 18.81 -13.82 5.88
N ASP A 437 18.62 -12.87 6.81
CA ASP A 437 18.61 -11.43 6.50
C ASP A 437 20.03 -10.93 6.20
N VAL A 438 20.26 -10.54 4.94
CA VAL A 438 21.52 -10.00 4.42
C VAL A 438 21.43 -8.52 4.06
N SER A 439 20.34 -7.83 4.42
CA SER A 439 20.03 -6.44 4.05
C SER A 439 21.13 -5.41 4.37
N GLN A 440 22.01 -5.72 5.33
CA GLN A 440 23.10 -4.86 5.78
C GLN A 440 24.50 -5.39 5.40
N THR A 441 24.59 -6.59 4.85
CA THR A 441 25.86 -7.29 4.52
C THR A 441 26.06 -7.49 3.03
N ASP A 442 24.99 -7.71 2.28
CA ASP A 442 25.03 -7.87 0.82
C ASP A 442 25.42 -6.56 0.10
N PRO A 443 26.35 -6.56 -0.87
CA PRO A 443 26.78 -5.34 -1.55
C PRO A 443 25.68 -4.60 -2.29
N ALA A 444 24.79 -5.32 -2.99
CA ALA A 444 23.72 -4.72 -3.78
C ALA A 444 22.53 -4.28 -2.90
N ALA A 445 22.22 -5.02 -1.83
CA ALA A 445 21.19 -4.61 -0.87
C ALA A 445 21.54 -3.28 -0.17
N ARG A 446 22.84 -3.02 0.01
CA ARG A 446 23.37 -1.77 0.60
C ARG A 446 23.38 -0.59 -0.37
N SER A 447 23.24 -0.81 -1.68
CA SER A 447 23.13 0.25 -2.70
C SER A 447 21.72 0.45 -3.24
N MET A 448 20.84 -0.54 -3.10
CA MET A 448 19.41 -0.49 -3.40
C MET A 448 18.72 0.70 -2.70
N SER A 449 17.97 1.50 -3.46
CA SER A 449 16.95 2.41 -2.91
C SER A 449 15.54 1.89 -3.19
N VAL A 450 14.59 2.28 -2.32
CA VAL A 450 13.16 2.07 -2.53
C VAL A 450 12.46 3.40 -2.31
N GLU A 451 11.82 3.91 -3.36
CA GLU A 451 11.20 5.23 -3.40
C GLU A 451 9.75 5.14 -3.87
N TYR A 452 8.87 5.98 -3.30
CA TYR A 452 7.47 6.04 -3.69
C TYR A 452 7.05 7.49 -3.99
N ASN A 453 6.56 7.71 -5.22
CA ASN A 453 6.05 8.99 -5.67
C ASN A 453 4.53 9.05 -5.45
N GLN A 454 4.09 9.91 -4.52
CA GLN A 454 2.67 10.12 -4.20
C GLN A 454 1.85 10.72 -5.35
N GLU A 455 2.45 11.44 -6.29
CA GLU A 455 1.74 12.10 -7.40
C GLU A 455 1.45 11.12 -8.55
N THR A 456 2.43 10.29 -8.91
CA THR A 456 2.25 9.24 -9.94
C THR A 456 1.71 7.93 -9.39
N LYS A 457 1.68 7.75 -8.07
CA LYS A 457 1.52 6.47 -7.34
C LYS A 457 2.56 5.40 -7.70
N GLU A 458 3.72 5.78 -8.22
CA GLU A 458 4.77 4.83 -8.61
C GLU A 458 5.71 4.52 -7.43
N LEU A 459 5.79 3.24 -7.08
CA LEU A 459 6.86 2.64 -6.28
C LEU A 459 7.99 2.22 -7.24
N SER A 460 9.24 2.48 -6.86
CA SER A 460 10.43 2.01 -7.57
C SER A 460 11.44 1.40 -6.59
N MET A 461 11.94 0.19 -6.89
CA MET A 461 13.16 -0.36 -6.32
C MET A 461 14.27 -0.15 -7.36
N VAL A 462 15.34 0.56 -6.99
CA VAL A 462 16.38 0.98 -7.91
C VAL A 462 17.74 0.48 -7.42
N PHE A 463 18.45 -0.25 -8.28
CA PHE A 463 19.87 -0.52 -8.10
C PHE A 463 20.67 0.49 -8.95
N PRO A 464 21.71 1.16 -8.41
CA PRO A 464 22.51 2.11 -9.18
C PRO A 464 23.19 1.49 -10.40
N GLU A 465 23.38 2.28 -11.47
CA GLU A 465 24.09 1.85 -12.69
C GLU A 465 25.44 1.19 -12.38
N GLY A 466 25.66 0.00 -12.94
CA GLY A 466 26.80 -0.88 -12.66
C GLY A 466 26.59 -1.85 -11.48
N THR A 467 25.45 -1.83 -10.79
CA THR A 467 25.17 -2.74 -9.66
C THR A 467 24.67 -4.10 -10.15
N THR A 468 25.48 -5.14 -9.97
CA THR A 468 25.10 -6.55 -10.20
C THR A 468 24.41 -7.13 -8.97
N LEU A 469 23.33 -7.87 -9.14
CA LEU A 469 22.65 -8.60 -8.07
C LEU A 469 23.44 -9.85 -7.65
N SER A 470 23.53 -10.10 -6.35
CA SER A 470 24.28 -11.25 -5.83
C SER A 470 23.53 -12.58 -6.01
N PRO A 471 24.25 -13.70 -6.23
CA PRO A 471 23.64 -15.01 -6.49
C PRO A 471 22.69 -15.46 -5.39
N ASN A 472 21.48 -15.87 -5.79
CA ASN A 472 20.45 -16.42 -4.90
C ASN A 472 20.02 -15.48 -3.75
N VAL A 473 20.27 -14.17 -3.86
CA VAL A 473 19.76 -13.17 -2.90
C VAL A 473 18.44 -12.60 -3.41
N THR A 474 17.38 -12.71 -2.61
CA THR A 474 16.05 -12.16 -2.90
C THR A 474 15.92 -10.77 -2.28
N TYR A 475 15.88 -9.74 -3.10
CA TYR A 475 15.69 -8.35 -2.73
C TYR A 475 14.19 -8.02 -2.73
N VAL A 476 13.70 -7.36 -1.68
CA VAL A 476 12.26 -7.09 -1.50
C VAL A 476 12.04 -5.62 -1.17
N ALA A 477 11.13 -4.99 -1.91
CA ALA A 477 10.56 -3.68 -1.64
C ALA A 477 9.13 -3.84 -1.14
N ARG A 478 8.75 -3.12 -0.08
CA ARG A 478 7.40 -3.16 0.48
C ARG A 478 6.82 -1.77 0.62
N ILE A 479 5.52 -1.65 0.42
CA ILE A 479 4.74 -0.42 0.67
C ILE A 479 3.47 -0.75 1.46
N LEU A 480 3.20 0.04 2.48
CA LEU A 480 1.96 -0.06 3.26
C LEU A 480 0.85 0.69 2.54
N ILE A 481 -0.21 -0.02 2.18
CA ILE A 481 -1.36 0.50 1.41
C ILE A 481 -2.68 0.21 2.13
N LYS A 482 -3.75 0.86 1.68
CA LYS A 482 -5.14 0.58 2.04
C LYS A 482 -6.05 0.79 0.82
N PRO A 483 -7.28 0.24 0.81
CA PRO A 483 -8.25 0.56 -0.23
C PRO A 483 -8.59 2.06 -0.22
N SER A 484 -8.76 2.64 -1.40
CA SER A 484 -9.14 4.05 -1.60
C SER A 484 -10.64 4.27 -1.43
N ASP A 485 -11.08 5.53 -1.36
CA ASP A 485 -12.50 5.88 -1.33
C ASP A 485 -13.24 5.30 -2.57
N ASP A 486 -12.63 5.38 -3.76
CA ASP A 486 -13.15 4.79 -5.01
C ASP A 486 -13.39 3.27 -4.91
N ALA A 487 -12.64 2.55 -4.07
CA ALA A 487 -12.80 1.10 -3.86
C ALA A 487 -14.04 0.78 -3.01
N TYR A 488 -14.30 1.58 -1.98
CA TYR A 488 -15.52 1.46 -1.18
C TYR A 488 -16.74 1.86 -2.01
N ASP A 489 -16.68 2.99 -2.72
CA ASP A 489 -17.77 3.48 -3.58
C ASP A 489 -18.12 2.47 -4.69
N TYR A 490 -17.12 1.90 -5.38
CA TYR A 490 -17.35 0.82 -6.35
C TYR A 490 -18.04 -0.39 -5.71
N PHE A 491 -17.50 -0.89 -4.59
CA PHE A 491 -18.03 -2.11 -3.97
C PHE A 491 -19.47 -1.91 -3.44
N ILE A 492 -19.79 -0.72 -2.91
CA ILE A 492 -21.14 -0.35 -2.49
C ILE A 492 -22.08 -0.25 -3.71
N ALA A 493 -21.70 0.48 -4.76
CA ALA A 493 -22.49 0.63 -5.98
C ALA A 493 -22.75 -0.72 -6.69
N ASN A 494 -21.76 -1.62 -6.67
CA ASN A 494 -21.83 -2.95 -7.25
C ASN A 494 -22.36 -4.02 -6.27
N SER A 495 -23.09 -3.61 -5.23
CA SER A 495 -23.83 -4.50 -4.31
C SER A 495 -22.97 -5.59 -3.65
N GLY A 496 -21.73 -5.25 -3.29
CA GLY A 496 -20.76 -6.18 -2.69
C GLY A 496 -19.99 -7.04 -3.68
N SER A 497 -19.95 -6.67 -4.96
CA SER A 497 -19.21 -7.38 -6.01
C SER A 497 -17.87 -6.70 -6.32
N TYR A 498 -16.82 -7.49 -6.48
CA TYR A 498 -15.50 -7.03 -6.92
C TYR A 498 -15.31 -7.12 -8.44
N PRO A 499 -14.46 -6.27 -9.05
CA PRO A 499 -14.20 -6.29 -10.49
C PRO A 499 -13.11 -7.29 -10.92
N ASN A 500 -12.27 -7.78 -9.99
CA ASN A 500 -11.09 -8.58 -10.32
C ASN A 500 -11.00 -9.86 -9.47
N THR A 501 -10.09 -10.74 -9.87
CA THR A 501 -9.67 -11.93 -9.12
C THR A 501 -8.14 -11.92 -9.10
N GLY A 502 -7.51 -12.10 -7.94
CA GLY A 502 -6.04 -12.06 -7.84
C GLY A 502 -5.39 -13.24 -8.54
N ASP A 503 -4.26 -12.97 -9.20
CA ASP A 503 -3.47 -14.00 -9.89
C ASP A 503 -2.85 -14.99 -8.87
N ALA A 504 -2.31 -16.12 -9.34
CA ALA A 504 -1.81 -17.17 -8.47
C ALA A 504 -0.59 -16.74 -7.64
N ASN A 505 -0.35 -17.37 -6.48
CA ASN A 505 0.80 -17.15 -5.60
C ASN A 505 0.97 -15.71 -5.04
N THR A 506 -0.06 -14.87 -5.12
CA THR A 506 -0.06 -13.45 -4.73
C THR A 506 -0.34 -13.18 -3.23
N ASP A 507 -0.40 -14.21 -2.39
CA ASP A 507 -0.51 -14.08 -0.93
C ASP A 507 0.84 -14.22 -0.21
N ALA A 508 1.12 -13.32 0.75
CA ALA A 508 2.19 -13.52 1.72
C ALA A 508 1.99 -14.81 2.54
N GLU A 509 3.06 -15.32 3.12
CA GLU A 509 3.05 -16.61 3.83
C GLU A 509 2.03 -16.57 5.00
N GLY A 510 1.09 -17.52 4.99
CA GLY A 510 -0.02 -17.57 5.95
C GLY A 510 -1.23 -16.69 5.62
N ASN A 511 -1.27 -16.01 4.47
CA ASN A 511 -2.42 -15.25 3.98
C ASN A 511 -3.19 -16.03 2.90
N THR A 512 -4.46 -15.69 2.71
CA THR A 512 -5.36 -16.29 1.70
C THR A 512 -6.38 -15.26 1.20
N THR A 513 -5.95 -14.02 1.03
CA THR A 513 -6.78 -12.85 0.70
C THR A 513 -6.69 -12.41 -0.77
N SER A 514 -5.70 -12.92 -1.52
CA SER A 514 -5.43 -12.51 -2.90
C SER A 514 -5.54 -13.65 -3.93
N SER A 515 -4.82 -14.76 -3.73
CA SER A 515 -4.63 -15.79 -4.76
C SER A 515 -5.95 -16.47 -5.11
N ASN A 516 -6.42 -16.27 -6.35
CA ASN A 516 -7.73 -16.73 -6.83
C ASN A 516 -8.92 -16.17 -6.01
N GLN A 517 -8.72 -15.10 -5.23
CA GLN A 517 -9.76 -14.43 -4.45
C GLN A 517 -10.32 -13.24 -5.23
N ALA A 518 -11.61 -12.95 -5.05
CA ALA A 518 -12.23 -11.75 -5.61
C ALA A 518 -11.76 -10.49 -4.86
N GLY A 519 -11.44 -9.42 -5.59
CA GLY A 519 -10.94 -8.18 -5.01
C GLY A 519 -10.69 -7.07 -6.03
N PHE A 520 -10.00 -6.00 -5.62
CA PHE A 520 -9.50 -4.95 -6.51
C PHE A 520 -7.99 -5.14 -6.73
N TYR A 521 -7.48 -5.10 -7.97
CA TYR A 521 -6.04 -5.16 -8.18
C TYR A 521 -5.32 -4.03 -7.43
N ALA A 522 -4.24 -4.35 -6.73
CA ALA A 522 -3.46 -3.37 -5.97
C ALA A 522 -2.74 -2.37 -6.89
N ASN A 523 -2.43 -2.78 -8.13
CA ASN A 523 -1.74 -1.98 -9.12
C ASN A 523 -2.58 -1.63 -10.36
N ALA A 524 -2.14 -0.59 -11.06
CA ALA A 524 -2.72 -0.12 -12.29
C ALA A 524 -2.56 -1.13 -13.43
N THR A 525 -3.32 -0.89 -14.50
CA THR A 525 -3.25 -1.63 -15.75
C THR A 525 -2.66 -0.71 -16.81
N ASN A 526 -1.67 -1.20 -17.55
CA ASN A 526 -1.06 -0.49 -18.67
C ASN A 526 -2.04 -0.36 -19.84
N GLY A 527 -1.78 0.56 -20.78
CA GLY A 527 -2.67 0.85 -21.91
C GLY A 527 -2.90 -0.31 -22.90
N ASN A 528 -2.15 -1.41 -22.75
CA ASN A 528 -2.30 -2.65 -23.51
C ASN A 528 -3.12 -3.75 -22.78
N GLY A 529 -3.45 -3.56 -21.50
CA GLY A 529 -4.16 -4.53 -20.66
C GLY A 529 -3.28 -5.27 -19.64
N ASP A 530 -1.96 -5.08 -19.67
CA ASP A 530 -1.03 -5.76 -18.76
C ASP A 530 -0.94 -5.08 -17.40
N THR A 531 -0.29 -5.75 -16.45
CA THR A 531 0.14 -5.17 -15.17
C THR A 531 1.06 -3.95 -15.38
N SER A 532 0.94 -2.93 -14.52
CA SER A 532 1.92 -1.83 -14.43
C SER A 532 3.18 -2.20 -13.64
N ALA A 533 3.28 -3.44 -13.17
CA ALA A 533 4.36 -3.92 -12.32
C ALA A 533 5.37 -4.71 -13.16
N THR A 534 6.58 -4.17 -13.30
CA THR A 534 7.61 -4.67 -14.23
C THR A 534 8.98 -4.65 -13.57
N VAL A 535 9.76 -5.71 -13.77
CA VAL A 535 11.21 -5.72 -13.53
C VAL A 535 11.93 -5.51 -14.85
N TYR A 536 12.85 -4.55 -14.88
CA TYR A 536 13.81 -4.30 -15.94
C TYR A 536 15.19 -4.77 -15.47
N TYR A 537 15.97 -5.39 -16.36
CA TYR A 537 17.27 -5.98 -16.05
C TYR A 537 18.12 -6.11 -17.31
N LYS A 538 19.44 -6.19 -17.13
CA LYS A 538 20.38 -6.65 -18.17
C LYS A 538 21.04 -7.94 -17.73
N VAL A 539 21.27 -8.86 -18.66
CA VAL A 539 22.09 -10.05 -18.41
C VAL A 539 23.55 -9.68 -18.65
N VAL A 540 24.41 -9.98 -17.68
CA VAL A 540 25.86 -9.85 -17.81
C VAL A 540 26.46 -11.24 -17.81
N THR A 541 27.09 -11.61 -18.92
CA THR A 541 27.83 -12.87 -19.07
C THR A 541 29.32 -12.58 -18.86
N THR A 542 29.99 -13.34 -18.01
CA THR A 542 31.44 -13.24 -17.79
C THR A 542 32.13 -14.48 -18.33
N VAL A 543 33.16 -14.30 -19.17
CA VAL A 543 34.07 -15.34 -19.68
C VAL A 543 35.50 -14.86 -19.44
N ASP A 544 36.34 -15.70 -18.83
CA ASP A 544 37.75 -15.43 -18.48
C ASP A 544 38.04 -14.09 -17.77
N GLY A 545 37.02 -13.49 -17.15
CA GLY A 545 37.09 -12.22 -16.44
C GLY A 545 36.75 -10.98 -17.29
N GLU A 546 36.45 -11.13 -18.58
CA GLU A 546 35.82 -10.07 -19.38
C GLU A 546 34.29 -10.15 -19.26
N GLU A 547 33.64 -9.00 -19.09
CA GLU A 547 32.17 -8.88 -19.01
C GLU A 547 31.57 -8.54 -20.38
N HIS A 548 30.69 -9.39 -20.89
CA HIS A 548 29.71 -9.01 -21.91
C HIS A 548 28.39 -8.59 -21.26
N VAL A 549 27.75 -7.56 -21.79
CA VAL A 549 26.59 -6.89 -21.19
C VAL A 549 25.50 -6.80 -22.25
N GLY A 550 24.45 -7.62 -22.09
CA GLY A 550 23.32 -7.64 -23.00
C GLY A 550 22.45 -6.38 -22.90
N GLU A 551 21.56 -6.24 -23.88
CA GLU A 551 20.54 -5.19 -23.91
C GLU A 551 19.54 -5.27 -22.74
N GLU A 552 18.79 -4.20 -22.51
CA GLU A 552 17.76 -4.15 -21.46
C GLU A 552 16.57 -5.06 -21.80
N GLN A 553 16.27 -5.98 -20.90
CA GLN A 553 15.14 -6.90 -20.93
C GLN A 553 14.14 -6.55 -19.82
N SER A 554 12.93 -7.12 -19.89
CA SER A 554 11.93 -6.92 -18.84
C SER A 554 10.97 -8.11 -18.67
N ALA A 555 10.39 -8.24 -17.48
CA ALA A 555 9.37 -9.23 -17.14
C ALA A 555 8.25 -8.62 -16.26
N LEU A 556 7.06 -9.22 -16.32
CA LEU A 556 5.82 -8.69 -15.74
C LEU A 556 5.39 -9.47 -14.49
N TYR A 557 5.03 -8.76 -13.42
CA TYR A 557 4.57 -9.34 -12.15
C TYR A 557 3.08 -9.69 -12.14
N ASP A 558 2.74 -10.86 -11.57
CA ASP A 558 1.38 -11.23 -11.14
C ASP A 558 0.69 -10.14 -10.32
N ARG A 559 -0.64 -9.99 -10.46
CA ARG A 559 -1.42 -8.90 -9.85
C ARG A 559 -2.13 -9.39 -8.58
N PRO A 560 -1.69 -8.98 -7.38
CA PRO A 560 -2.45 -9.21 -6.16
C PRO A 560 -3.72 -8.36 -6.14
N VAL A 561 -4.72 -8.83 -5.38
CA VAL A 561 -5.91 -8.03 -5.04
C VAL A 561 -5.98 -7.66 -3.57
N ILE A 562 -6.62 -6.53 -3.28
CA ILE A 562 -7.02 -6.09 -1.94
C ILE A 562 -8.54 -6.09 -1.82
N GLN A 563 -9.04 -6.26 -0.58
CA GLN A 563 -10.45 -6.33 -0.25
C GLN A 563 -10.87 -5.19 0.70
N VAL A 564 -12.16 -4.87 0.71
CA VAL A 564 -12.77 -3.86 1.60
C VAL A 564 -13.58 -4.52 2.72
N LYS A 565 -13.46 -4.01 3.94
CA LYS A 565 -14.38 -4.29 5.06
C LYS A 565 -15.20 -3.00 5.24
N VAL A 566 -16.41 -2.97 4.68
CA VAL A 566 -17.18 -1.72 4.52
C VAL A 566 -17.82 -1.30 5.85
N PRO A 567 -17.46 -0.13 6.42
CA PRO A 567 -18.18 0.38 7.59
C PRO A 567 -19.57 0.90 7.25
N SER A 568 -20.35 1.13 8.30
CA SER A 568 -21.71 1.63 8.20
C SER A 568 -22.04 2.62 9.30
N LEU A 569 -22.88 3.60 8.97
CA LEU A 569 -23.28 4.69 9.86
C LEU A 569 -24.80 4.85 9.86
N THR A 570 -25.36 4.96 11.06
CA THR A 570 -26.76 5.31 11.33
C THR A 570 -26.78 6.64 12.07
N LEU A 571 -27.60 7.60 11.63
CA LEU A 571 -27.79 8.88 12.32
C LEU A 571 -29.16 8.90 12.98
N SER A 572 -29.21 9.30 14.25
CA SER A 572 -30.45 9.34 15.04
C SER A 572 -30.70 10.72 15.64
N LYS A 573 -31.92 11.22 15.51
CA LYS A 573 -32.39 12.42 16.19
C LYS A 573 -33.18 11.99 17.41
N SER A 574 -32.79 12.47 18.58
CA SER A 574 -33.62 12.41 19.79
C SER A 574 -34.16 13.80 20.10
N VAL A 575 -35.40 13.87 20.56
CA VAL A 575 -36.06 15.08 21.03
C VAL A 575 -36.63 14.80 22.40
N ASP A 576 -36.10 15.49 23.41
CA ASP A 576 -36.59 15.49 24.78
C ASP A 576 -37.58 16.64 24.94
N SER A 577 -38.86 16.28 24.99
CA SER A 577 -39.98 17.20 25.07
C SER A 577 -40.50 17.41 26.50
N THR A 578 -39.68 17.14 27.54
CA THR A 578 -40.06 17.23 28.96
C THR A 578 -40.72 18.56 29.33
N TYR A 579 -40.29 19.67 28.73
CA TYR A 579 -40.92 20.99 28.92
C TYR A 579 -41.86 21.42 27.78
N ALA A 580 -41.96 20.67 26.68
CA ALA A 580 -42.69 21.13 25.49
C ALA A 580 -44.16 20.69 25.40
N GLY A 581 -44.57 19.65 26.15
CA GLY A 581 -45.95 19.15 26.15
C GLY A 581 -46.50 18.86 24.74
N ASP A 582 -47.77 19.24 24.49
CA ASP A 582 -48.42 19.13 23.17
C ASP A 582 -47.76 19.98 22.06
N TYR A 583 -46.88 20.92 22.42
CA TYR A 583 -46.12 21.75 21.48
C TYR A 583 -44.76 21.13 21.11
N GLY A 584 -44.49 19.90 21.57
CA GLY A 584 -43.27 19.15 21.32
C GLY A 584 -42.94 18.95 19.84
N ALA A 585 -41.66 19.13 19.50
CA ALA A 585 -41.13 18.80 18.19
C ALA A 585 -41.01 17.28 18.02
N GLN A 586 -41.06 16.82 16.79
CA GLN A 586 -40.78 15.44 16.41
C GLN A 586 -39.34 15.32 15.90
N PRO A 587 -38.70 14.14 15.99
CA PRO A 587 -37.38 13.89 15.41
C PRO A 587 -37.29 14.24 13.90
N ALA A 588 -38.40 14.07 13.17
CA ALA A 588 -38.53 14.43 11.76
C ALA A 588 -38.63 15.96 11.49
N ASN A 589 -38.62 16.83 12.51
CA ASN A 589 -38.49 18.28 12.30
C ASN A 589 -37.04 18.73 12.08
N TRP A 590 -36.07 17.82 12.08
CA TRP A 590 -34.67 18.09 11.75
C TRP A 590 -34.17 17.19 10.61
N THR A 591 -33.22 17.69 9.83
CA THR A 591 -32.39 16.88 8.95
C THR A 591 -31.06 16.55 9.62
N LEU A 592 -30.53 15.35 9.37
CA LEU A 592 -29.22 14.91 9.86
C LEU A 592 -28.26 14.69 8.68
N SER A 593 -26.98 14.94 8.90
CA SER A 593 -25.92 14.74 7.91
C SER A 593 -24.61 14.30 8.55
N ALA A 594 -23.81 13.57 7.78
CA ALA A 594 -22.46 13.14 8.14
C ALA A 594 -21.58 13.20 6.89
N LEU A 595 -20.71 14.21 6.78
CA LEU A 595 -20.01 14.54 5.53
C LEU A 595 -18.48 14.47 5.64
N LYS A 596 -17.85 13.85 4.65
CA LYS A 596 -16.40 13.69 4.48
C LYS A 596 -15.95 14.42 3.21
N ASN A 597 -14.67 14.81 3.15
CA ASN A 597 -14.03 15.50 2.01
C ASN A 597 -14.88 16.65 1.44
N SER A 598 -15.25 17.61 2.30
CA SER A 598 -16.08 18.78 1.95
C SER A 598 -17.46 18.47 1.35
N GLY A 599 -18.03 17.29 1.65
CA GLY A 599 -19.34 16.87 1.16
C GLY A 599 -19.31 15.99 -0.09
N ALA A 600 -18.13 15.56 -0.55
CA ALA A 600 -18.02 14.61 -1.65
C ALA A 600 -18.52 13.20 -1.29
N TYR A 601 -18.44 12.80 -0.01
CA TYR A 601 -18.88 11.48 0.48
C TYR A 601 -19.67 11.62 1.78
N GLY A 602 -20.65 10.74 1.99
CA GLY A 602 -21.37 10.63 3.27
C GLY A 602 -22.89 10.69 3.15
N ILE A 603 -23.52 10.97 4.29
CA ILE A 603 -24.96 11.16 4.43
C ILE A 603 -25.27 12.65 4.23
N ASN A 604 -25.90 12.99 3.10
CA ASN A 604 -26.45 14.31 2.84
C ASN A 604 -27.60 14.64 3.82
N PRO A 605 -27.94 15.91 4.06
CA PRO A 605 -29.05 16.32 4.93
C PRO A 605 -30.33 15.53 4.63
N THR A 606 -30.70 14.65 5.56
CA THR A 606 -31.79 13.68 5.40
C THR A 606 -32.67 13.70 6.65
N THR A 607 -33.99 13.83 6.46
CA THR A 607 -34.99 13.76 7.52
C THR A 607 -35.10 12.32 8.07
N PRO A 608 -35.04 12.09 9.39
CA PRO A 608 -35.29 10.79 10.01
C PRO A 608 -36.63 10.17 9.57
N SER A 609 -36.63 8.87 9.31
CA SER A 609 -37.77 8.19 8.66
C SER A 609 -37.92 6.70 9.02
N GLY A 610 -37.06 6.16 9.90
CA GLY A 610 -37.28 4.87 10.55
C GLY A 610 -38.42 4.91 11.58
N ASP A 611 -38.63 3.80 12.31
CA ASP A 611 -39.60 3.75 13.40
C ASP A 611 -39.25 4.75 14.51
N VAL A 612 -40.28 5.35 15.13
CA VAL A 612 -40.12 6.24 16.29
C VAL A 612 -40.15 5.39 17.56
N SER A 613 -39.08 5.47 18.35
CA SER A 613 -39.04 4.94 19.72
C SER A 613 -39.28 6.05 20.74
N THR A 614 -39.80 5.69 21.92
CA THR A 614 -40.04 6.62 23.03
C THR A 614 -39.55 6.05 24.36
N ASP A 615 -38.93 6.90 25.18
CA ASP A 615 -38.57 6.63 26.57
C ASP A 615 -38.90 7.88 27.40
N GLY A 616 -39.96 7.79 28.21
CA GLY A 616 -40.58 8.96 28.84
C GLY A 616 -40.98 10.03 27.81
N PHE A 617 -40.54 11.27 28.02
CA PHE A 617 -40.75 12.40 27.10
C PHE A 617 -39.70 12.48 25.97
N VAL A 618 -38.76 11.53 25.89
CA VAL A 618 -37.75 11.47 24.83
C VAL A 618 -38.27 10.62 23.68
N SER A 619 -38.49 11.24 22.52
CA SER A 619 -38.74 10.54 21.26
C SER A 619 -37.46 10.43 20.45
N THR A 620 -37.24 9.32 19.74
CA THR A 620 -36.05 9.10 18.91
C THR A 620 -36.42 8.45 17.58
N GLN A 621 -35.79 8.89 16.49
CA GLN A 621 -35.97 8.35 15.15
C GLN A 621 -34.65 8.38 14.37
N SER A 622 -34.44 7.41 13.49
CA SER A 622 -33.20 7.28 12.71
C SER A 622 -33.38 7.55 11.21
N VAL A 623 -32.30 8.02 10.60
CA VAL A 623 -32.04 7.91 9.15
C VAL A 623 -31.59 6.47 8.86
N SER A 624 -31.92 5.94 7.69
CA SER A 624 -31.52 4.60 7.25
C SER A 624 -30.01 4.36 7.37
N LYS A 625 -29.64 3.19 7.92
CA LYS A 625 -28.26 2.71 8.00
C LYS A 625 -27.59 2.75 6.62
N THR A 626 -26.51 3.51 6.50
CA THR A 626 -25.82 3.80 5.25
C THR A 626 -24.43 3.15 5.25
N LEU A 627 -24.07 2.46 4.18
CA LEU A 627 -22.71 1.94 3.96
C LEU A 627 -21.80 3.08 3.49
N LEU A 628 -20.57 3.16 4.00
CA LEU A 628 -19.64 4.27 3.75
C LEU A 628 -18.19 3.78 3.59
N ALA A 629 -17.32 4.65 3.09
CA ALA A 629 -15.87 4.47 3.19
C ALA A 629 -15.37 4.80 4.63
N PRO A 630 -14.27 4.20 5.10
CA PRO A 630 -13.61 4.61 6.35
C PRO A 630 -13.12 6.07 6.31
N GLY A 631 -12.96 6.69 7.47
CA GLY A 631 -12.40 8.01 7.65
C GLY A 631 -13.25 8.95 8.53
N ILE A 632 -12.86 10.23 8.53
CA ILE A 632 -13.45 11.24 9.41
C ILE A 632 -14.66 11.90 8.72
N TYR A 633 -15.83 11.78 9.36
CA TYR A 633 -17.08 12.40 8.96
C TYR A 633 -17.46 13.53 9.92
N THR A 634 -17.87 14.67 9.36
CA THR A 634 -18.39 15.82 10.12
C THR A 634 -19.89 15.66 10.31
N LEU A 635 -20.32 15.61 11.57
CA LEU A 635 -21.71 15.42 11.97
C LEU A 635 -22.41 16.78 12.11
N SER A 636 -23.58 16.93 11.48
CA SER A 636 -24.42 18.12 11.64
C SER A 636 -25.89 17.76 11.59
N GLU A 637 -26.69 18.46 12.40
CA GLU A 637 -28.13 18.59 12.21
C GLU A 637 -28.46 19.97 11.63
N ALA A 638 -29.67 20.12 11.11
CA ALA A 638 -30.28 21.40 10.74
C ALA A 638 -31.80 21.32 10.86
N GLU A 639 -32.45 22.45 11.17
CA GLU A 639 -33.91 22.56 11.25
C GLU A 639 -34.55 22.31 9.87
N ASP A 640 -35.62 21.50 9.82
CA ASP A 640 -36.38 21.26 8.59
C ASP A 640 -37.57 22.23 8.52
N GLU A 641 -37.31 23.47 8.09
CA GLU A 641 -38.33 24.51 7.90
C GLU A 641 -39.53 24.04 7.04
N SER A 642 -39.33 23.05 6.16
CA SER A 642 -40.39 22.53 5.28
C SER A 642 -41.51 21.82 6.05
N THR A 643 -41.24 21.39 7.28
CA THR A 643 -42.22 20.78 8.19
C THR A 643 -43.19 21.80 8.80
N GLY A 644 -42.89 23.11 8.73
CA GLY A 644 -43.72 24.17 9.28
C GLY A 644 -43.74 24.26 10.82
N TYR A 645 -42.85 23.54 11.50
CA TYR A 645 -42.63 23.72 12.94
C TYR A 645 -41.96 25.08 13.21
N GLN A 646 -42.30 25.74 14.33
CA GLN A 646 -41.95 27.14 14.56
C GLN A 646 -41.30 27.44 15.92
N TYR A 647 -41.13 26.45 16.80
CA TYR A 647 -40.57 26.63 18.15
C TYR A 647 -39.16 26.01 18.29
N PHE A 648 -38.39 25.94 17.20
CA PHE A 648 -37.05 25.33 17.17
C PHE A 648 -36.07 25.98 18.15
N ASN A 649 -36.13 27.31 18.25
CA ASN A 649 -35.46 28.15 19.23
C ASN A 649 -35.71 27.73 20.69
N GLY A 650 -36.83 27.04 20.98
CA GLY A 650 -37.10 26.47 22.29
C GLY A 650 -36.24 25.26 22.66
N TYR A 651 -35.36 24.77 21.79
CA TYR A 651 -34.51 23.61 22.06
C TYR A 651 -33.03 23.97 22.17
N THR A 652 -32.34 23.37 23.14
CA THR A 652 -30.87 23.33 23.16
C THR A 652 -30.37 22.04 22.50
N ALA A 653 -29.45 22.18 21.55
CA ALA A 653 -28.81 21.04 20.90
C ALA A 653 -27.69 20.42 21.77
N GLY A 654 -27.79 19.12 22.02
CA GLY A 654 -26.79 18.35 22.74
C GLY A 654 -25.53 18.04 21.92
N ARG A 655 -24.53 17.46 22.57
CA ARG A 655 -23.38 16.88 21.87
C ARG A 655 -23.76 15.55 21.22
N TRP A 656 -23.21 15.28 20.04
CA TRP A 656 -23.32 13.98 19.39
C TRP A 656 -22.69 12.90 20.26
N LYS A 657 -23.38 11.77 20.41
CA LYS A 657 -22.91 10.55 21.08
C LYS A 657 -22.91 9.44 20.05
N CYS A 658 -21.76 8.81 19.80
CA CYS A 658 -21.67 7.68 18.89
C CYS A 658 -21.36 6.40 19.68
N VAL A 659 -21.99 5.29 19.28
CA VAL A 659 -21.71 3.94 19.80
C VAL A 659 -21.56 2.97 18.63
N ASP A 660 -20.81 1.89 18.84
CA ASP A 660 -20.74 0.77 17.90
C ASP A 660 -21.90 -0.23 18.10
N ALA A 661 -21.88 -1.34 17.37
CA ALA A 661 -22.90 -2.39 17.41
C ALA A 661 -22.97 -3.18 18.74
N ASP A 662 -21.89 -3.21 19.52
CA ASP A 662 -21.89 -3.80 20.88
C ASP A 662 -22.36 -2.77 21.93
N GLY A 663 -22.47 -1.50 21.54
CA GLY A 663 -22.90 -0.37 22.38
C GLY A 663 -21.74 0.37 23.05
N ASP A 664 -20.49 0.03 22.72
CA ASP A 664 -19.31 0.69 23.25
C ASP A 664 -19.12 2.09 22.63
N THR A 665 -18.53 3.01 23.39
CA THR A 665 -18.53 4.44 23.03
C THR A 665 -17.48 4.79 21.97
N VAL A 666 -17.94 5.27 20.82
CA VAL A 666 -17.09 5.77 19.73
C VAL A 666 -16.78 7.26 19.94
N THR A 667 -15.50 7.62 19.94
CA THR A 667 -15.03 8.98 20.26
C THR A 667 -15.51 10.03 19.25
N VAL A 668 -16.34 10.97 19.71
CA VAL A 668 -16.70 12.19 18.97
C VAL A 668 -15.73 13.33 19.29
N SER A 669 -14.98 13.77 18.28
CA SER A 669 -14.04 14.90 18.38
C SER A 669 -14.72 16.24 18.06
N THR A 670 -14.13 17.35 18.52
CA THR A 670 -14.58 18.71 18.21
C THR A 670 -13.46 19.50 17.53
N SER A 671 -13.71 19.95 16.31
CA SER A 671 -12.70 20.55 15.42
C SER A 671 -12.79 22.07 15.36
N GLY A 672 -11.73 22.74 15.83
CA GLY A 672 -11.52 24.17 15.67
C GLY A 672 -12.51 25.08 16.43
N SER A 673 -12.38 26.40 16.20
CA SER A 673 -13.18 27.43 16.87
C SER A 673 -14.66 27.45 16.47
N SER A 674 -15.07 26.64 15.49
CA SER A 674 -16.46 26.49 15.03
C SER A 674 -17.24 25.43 15.80
N GLY A 675 -16.58 24.63 16.66
CA GLY A 675 -17.25 23.59 17.46
C GLY A 675 -17.74 22.36 16.66
N ALA A 676 -17.41 22.26 15.37
CA ALA A 676 -17.87 21.19 14.49
C ALA A 676 -17.51 19.80 15.05
N GLN A 677 -18.50 18.91 15.17
CA GLN A 677 -18.31 17.58 15.75
C GLN A 677 -17.99 16.55 14.66
N THR A 678 -17.03 15.65 14.93
CA THR A 678 -16.60 14.64 13.96
C THR A 678 -16.49 13.24 14.59
N VAL A 679 -16.75 12.22 13.78
CA VAL A 679 -16.55 10.79 14.11
C VAL A 679 -15.60 10.16 13.09
N ASN A 680 -14.78 9.19 13.50
CA ASN A 680 -13.87 8.48 12.60
C ASN A 680 -14.29 7.01 12.49
N LEU A 681 -14.73 6.60 11.29
CA LEU A 681 -15.08 5.22 10.98
C LEU A 681 -13.83 4.45 10.51
N LYS A 682 -13.58 3.26 11.05
CA LYS A 682 -12.52 2.34 10.60
C LYS A 682 -13.06 1.33 9.60
N SER A 683 -12.22 0.41 9.15
CA SER A 683 -12.60 -0.67 8.23
C SER A 683 -13.51 -1.69 8.95
N GLY A 684 -14.78 -1.78 8.56
CA GLY A 684 -15.77 -2.71 9.09
C GLY A 684 -16.59 -2.24 10.31
N ASP A 685 -16.43 -1.00 10.78
CA ASP A 685 -17.20 -0.46 11.91
C ASP A 685 -18.72 -0.38 11.61
N ASP A 686 -19.56 -0.58 12.62
CA ASP A 686 -21.01 -0.39 12.55
C ASP A 686 -21.43 0.59 13.66
N VAL A 687 -21.67 1.85 13.29
CA VAL A 687 -21.78 2.96 14.23
C VAL A 687 -23.17 3.61 14.18
N THR A 688 -23.76 3.85 15.35
CA THR A 688 -24.93 4.72 15.51
C THR A 688 -24.53 6.00 16.24
N CYS A 689 -24.70 7.14 15.56
CA CYS A 689 -24.49 8.46 16.15
C CYS A 689 -25.84 9.14 16.42
N THR A 690 -26.03 9.61 17.65
CA THR A 690 -27.29 10.22 18.12
C THR A 690 -27.04 11.65 18.62
N VAL A 691 -27.94 12.57 18.29
CA VAL A 691 -27.95 13.93 18.87
C VAL A 691 -29.32 14.27 19.45
N THR A 692 -29.32 14.65 20.73
CA THR A 692 -30.52 14.96 21.51
C THR A 692 -30.74 16.47 21.57
N ASN A 693 -31.92 16.94 21.18
CA ASN A 693 -32.38 18.31 21.45
C ASN A 693 -33.30 18.29 22.65
N THR A 694 -33.04 19.15 23.64
CA THR A 694 -33.84 19.22 24.87
C THR A 694 -34.61 20.54 24.93
N ALA A 695 -35.92 20.44 25.14
CA ALA A 695 -36.80 21.58 25.32
C ALA A 695 -36.36 22.41 26.54
N LEU A 696 -36.21 23.72 26.35
CA LEU A 696 -35.97 24.68 27.41
C LEU A 696 -37.23 24.85 28.28
N PRO A 697 -37.12 24.96 29.61
CA PRO A 697 -38.23 25.40 30.44
C PRO A 697 -38.67 26.81 30.06
N GLY A 698 -39.98 27.05 30.09
CA GLY A 698 -40.53 28.39 30.03
C GLY A 698 -40.48 29.09 31.39
N ALA A 699 -40.54 30.42 31.35
CA ALA A 699 -40.69 31.27 32.51
C ALA A 699 -41.61 32.46 32.18
N ILE A 700 -42.28 33.00 33.19
CA ILE A 700 -43.08 34.23 33.06
C ILE A 700 -42.56 35.30 34.03
N PHE A 701 -42.66 36.55 33.62
CA PHE A 701 -42.27 37.72 34.41
C PHE A 701 -43.33 38.81 34.29
N TRP A 702 -43.63 39.52 35.38
CA TRP A 702 -44.57 40.66 35.36
C TRP A 702 -44.26 41.69 36.44
N LYS A 703 -44.70 42.93 36.21
CA LYS A 703 -44.57 44.05 37.17
C LYS A 703 -45.95 44.49 37.66
N LYS A 704 -46.13 44.69 38.96
CA LYS A 704 -47.39 45.12 39.57
C LYS A 704 -47.35 46.61 39.92
N VAL A 705 -48.18 47.43 39.26
CA VAL A 705 -48.00 48.90 39.25
C VAL A 705 -49.27 49.70 39.59
N ASP A 706 -49.12 50.96 40.01
CA ASP A 706 -50.26 51.86 40.24
C ASP A 706 -50.93 52.29 38.92
N GLN A 707 -52.26 52.18 38.81
CA GLN A 707 -53.01 52.62 37.62
C GLN A 707 -52.74 54.09 37.25
N ARG A 708 -52.44 54.96 38.22
CA ARG A 708 -52.21 56.41 38.02
C ARG A 708 -50.74 56.76 37.84
N ASP A 709 -49.82 55.84 38.14
CA ASP A 709 -48.38 56.01 38.04
C ASP A 709 -47.74 54.63 37.80
N GLN A 710 -47.65 54.24 36.54
CA GLN A 710 -47.11 52.93 36.15
C GLN A 710 -45.59 52.80 36.39
N THR A 711 -44.91 53.86 36.83
CA THR A 711 -43.51 53.77 37.29
C THR A 711 -43.38 53.32 38.75
N LYS A 712 -44.50 53.26 39.48
CA LYS A 712 -44.54 52.89 40.90
C LYS A 712 -45.00 51.44 41.08
N LEU A 713 -44.03 50.56 41.34
CA LEU A 713 -44.22 49.18 41.78
C LEU A 713 -45.04 49.09 43.08
N LEU A 714 -45.71 47.95 43.29
CA LEU A 714 -46.65 47.69 44.39
C LEU A 714 -46.39 46.33 45.08
N GLU A 715 -45.79 46.38 46.26
CA GLU A 715 -45.49 45.22 47.14
C GLU A 715 -46.74 44.46 47.66
N GLY A 716 -46.57 43.16 47.91
CA GLY A 716 -47.49 42.32 48.70
C GLY A 716 -48.74 41.80 47.96
N SER A 717 -48.70 41.77 46.62
CA SER A 717 -49.71 41.10 45.78
C SER A 717 -49.70 39.57 45.97
N GLN A 718 -50.81 38.90 45.61
CA GLN A 718 -50.84 37.43 45.51
C GLN A 718 -51.65 36.99 44.29
N TRP A 719 -51.22 35.88 43.72
CA TRP A 719 -51.66 35.39 42.42
C TRP A 719 -51.85 33.88 42.42
N THR A 720 -52.59 33.38 41.45
CA THR A 720 -52.68 31.95 41.12
C THR A 720 -52.43 31.78 39.64
N LEU A 721 -51.56 30.85 39.26
CA LEU A 721 -51.24 30.47 37.89
C LEU A 721 -51.81 29.07 37.62
N SER A 722 -52.78 28.99 36.71
CA SER A 722 -53.48 27.74 36.36
C SER A 722 -53.44 27.49 34.85
N GLY A 723 -53.50 26.21 34.45
CA GLY A 723 -53.49 25.78 33.05
C GLY A 723 -53.87 24.30 32.95
N ASP A 724 -54.48 23.89 31.84
CA ASP A 724 -54.85 22.50 31.54
C ASP A 724 -53.71 21.86 30.71
N ILE A 725 -52.58 21.62 31.37
CA ILE A 725 -51.29 21.25 30.75
C ILE A 725 -50.73 20.02 31.47
N GLU A 726 -50.33 18.99 30.72
CA GLU A 726 -49.76 17.77 31.31
C GLU A 726 -48.45 18.08 32.06
N GLY A 727 -48.35 17.59 33.30
CA GLY A 727 -47.20 17.82 34.18
C GLY A 727 -47.24 19.12 35.00
N PHE A 728 -48.23 19.99 34.81
CA PHE A 728 -48.40 21.21 35.61
C PHE A 728 -49.46 21.04 36.72
N GLU A 729 -49.20 21.58 37.92
CA GLU A 729 -50.18 21.73 39.00
C GLU A 729 -50.35 23.23 39.31
N GLU A 730 -51.56 23.65 39.74
CA GLU A 730 -51.88 25.05 40.01
C GLU A 730 -50.96 25.68 41.07
N LEU A 731 -50.21 26.71 40.66
CA LEU A 731 -49.25 27.41 41.54
C LEU A 731 -49.90 28.63 42.17
N ASN A 732 -49.71 28.79 43.48
CA ASN A 732 -50.00 30.03 44.19
C ASN A 732 -48.71 30.83 44.34
N ILE A 733 -48.73 32.12 43.98
CA ILE A 733 -47.56 33.00 43.99
C ILE A 733 -47.78 34.13 44.98
N VAL A 734 -46.76 34.42 45.79
CA VAL A 734 -46.73 35.55 46.71
C VAL A 734 -45.52 36.42 46.40
N ASP A 735 -45.77 37.70 46.17
CA ASP A 735 -44.82 38.81 46.01
C ASP A 735 -43.77 38.81 47.13
N ASP A 736 -42.47 38.72 46.78
CA ASP A 736 -41.33 38.49 47.68
C ASP A 736 -41.46 37.20 48.54
N GLY A 737 -42.07 36.14 48.01
CA GLY A 737 -42.52 34.99 48.80
C GLY A 737 -42.56 33.64 48.09
N GLU A 738 -43.67 32.91 48.27
CA GLU A 738 -43.84 31.54 47.76
C GLU A 738 -43.96 31.53 46.23
N ASN A 739 -43.20 30.66 45.58
CA ASN A 739 -43.07 30.47 44.12
C ASN A 739 -42.59 31.68 43.29
N ASP A 740 -42.33 32.83 43.89
CA ASP A 740 -41.76 34.00 43.22
C ASP A 740 -40.23 33.91 43.11
N GLN A 741 -39.68 34.00 41.89
CA GLN A 741 -38.24 33.96 41.62
C GLN A 741 -37.61 35.37 41.47
N SER A 742 -38.40 36.44 41.61
CA SER A 742 -37.97 37.85 41.47
C SER A 742 -37.83 38.58 42.82
N SER A 743 -37.63 37.83 43.91
CA SER A 743 -37.62 38.27 45.31
C SER A 743 -36.54 39.30 45.73
N ASP A 744 -35.82 39.88 44.77
CA ASP A 744 -34.89 41.00 44.98
C ASP A 744 -35.57 42.36 44.76
N THR A 745 -36.80 42.43 44.21
CA THR A 745 -37.50 43.71 43.95
C THR A 745 -39.03 43.58 44.05
N ALA A 746 -39.55 43.87 45.24
CA ALA A 746 -40.98 43.95 45.58
C ALA A 746 -41.87 44.58 44.48
N GLY A 747 -42.89 43.83 44.06
CA GLY A 747 -43.78 44.21 42.96
C GLY A 747 -43.25 43.91 41.55
N GLU A 748 -42.10 43.27 41.40
CA GLU A 748 -41.70 42.54 40.20
C GLU A 748 -41.65 41.05 40.55
N LEU A 749 -42.35 40.21 39.78
CA LEU A 749 -42.58 38.80 40.09
C LEU A 749 -42.20 37.90 38.91
N SER A 750 -41.71 36.69 39.18
CA SER A 750 -41.50 35.66 38.14
C SER A 750 -41.75 34.23 38.60
N VAL A 751 -42.04 33.35 37.64
CA VAL A 751 -42.16 31.89 37.82
C VAL A 751 -41.34 31.19 36.74
N ASP A 752 -40.50 30.25 37.14
CA ASP A 752 -39.62 29.44 36.29
C ASP A 752 -40.11 27.99 36.15
N GLY A 753 -39.54 27.25 35.19
CA GLY A 753 -39.72 25.80 35.10
C GLY A 753 -41.03 25.35 34.46
N LEU A 754 -41.70 26.24 33.73
CA LEU A 754 -43.02 26.00 33.15
C LEU A 754 -42.95 25.12 31.89
N VAL A 755 -43.93 24.23 31.76
CA VAL A 755 -44.21 23.48 30.53
C VAL A 755 -44.87 24.43 29.50
N TRP A 756 -44.64 24.22 28.21
CA TRP A 756 -45.14 25.09 27.15
C TRP A 756 -46.66 24.97 27.01
N GLY A 757 -47.35 26.10 26.92
CA GLY A 757 -48.80 26.13 26.76
C GLY A 757 -49.48 27.42 27.20
N GLU A 758 -50.81 27.38 27.26
CA GLU A 758 -51.66 28.52 27.60
C GLU A 758 -52.07 28.49 29.08
N TYR A 759 -51.68 29.53 29.82
CA TYR A 759 -51.94 29.69 31.25
C TYR A 759 -52.90 30.86 31.53
N THR A 760 -53.54 30.83 32.70
CA THR A 760 -54.26 31.98 33.28
C THR A 760 -53.57 32.41 34.58
N LEU A 761 -53.01 33.62 34.57
CA LEU A 761 -52.47 34.30 35.74
C LEU A 761 -53.59 35.17 36.37
N THR A 762 -53.99 34.87 37.60
CA THR A 762 -55.14 35.51 38.27
C THR A 762 -54.69 36.27 39.52
N GLU A 763 -55.01 37.56 39.65
CA GLU A 763 -54.72 38.31 40.89
C GLU A 763 -55.74 37.96 41.99
N THR A 764 -55.36 37.11 42.94
CA THR A 764 -56.23 36.71 44.06
C THR A 764 -56.25 37.74 45.19
N LYS A 765 -55.24 38.60 45.30
CA LYS A 765 -55.17 39.65 46.34
C LYS A 765 -54.34 40.86 45.90
N ALA A 766 -54.95 42.04 46.00
CA ALA A 766 -54.27 43.30 45.75
C ALA A 766 -53.30 43.74 46.88
N PRO A 767 -52.22 44.47 46.52
CA PRO A 767 -51.42 45.29 47.42
C PRO A 767 -52.22 46.20 48.36
N THR A 768 -51.64 46.50 49.53
CA THR A 768 -52.32 47.27 50.59
C THR A 768 -52.74 48.66 50.11
N GLY A 769 -54.04 48.96 50.21
CA GLY A 769 -54.62 50.25 49.78
C GLY A 769 -55.18 50.26 48.35
N TYR A 770 -55.10 49.13 47.65
CA TYR A 770 -55.69 48.91 46.31
C TYR A 770 -56.89 47.96 46.41
N ARG A 771 -57.77 47.99 45.40
CA ARG A 771 -58.90 47.09 45.26
C ARG A 771 -58.43 45.83 44.52
N THR A 772 -58.68 44.64 45.06
CA THR A 772 -58.58 43.40 44.27
C THR A 772 -59.50 43.47 43.04
N PRO A 773 -59.00 43.16 41.84
CA PRO A 773 -59.84 43.07 40.65
C PRO A 773 -60.82 41.89 40.74
N THR A 774 -61.73 41.80 39.75
CA THR A 774 -62.83 40.82 39.74
C THR A 774 -63.29 40.50 38.32
N GLY A 775 -63.37 39.22 37.94
CA GLY A 775 -63.70 38.80 36.56
C GLY A 775 -62.58 39.16 35.59
N ASP A 776 -62.93 39.53 34.36
CA ASP A 776 -62.04 39.93 33.25
C ASP A 776 -60.96 40.98 33.63
N ASP A 777 -61.19 41.72 34.72
CA ASP A 777 -60.30 42.74 35.28
C ASP A 777 -59.12 42.13 36.08
N ALA A 778 -59.16 40.81 36.38
CA ALA A 778 -58.29 40.06 37.29
C ALA A 778 -57.54 38.87 36.65
N GLU A 779 -58.04 38.37 35.53
CA GLU A 779 -57.54 37.18 34.82
C GLU A 779 -56.70 37.62 33.61
N HIS A 780 -55.50 37.07 33.48
CA HIS A 780 -54.56 37.38 32.41
C HIS A 780 -54.16 36.08 31.70
N ALA A 781 -54.54 35.95 30.43
CA ALA A 781 -54.07 34.84 29.58
C ALA A 781 -52.59 35.05 29.25
N VAL A 782 -51.78 34.01 29.44
CA VAL A 782 -50.33 34.02 29.21
C VAL A 782 -49.94 32.80 28.38
N SER A 783 -49.48 33.03 27.16
CA SER A 783 -48.96 31.99 26.26
C SER A 783 -47.47 31.79 26.54
N VAL A 784 -47.11 30.65 27.12
CA VAL A 784 -45.73 30.29 27.44
C VAL A 784 -45.17 29.44 26.30
N LEU A 785 -44.82 30.12 25.20
CA LEU A 785 -44.32 29.50 23.98
C LEU A 785 -43.00 30.17 23.52
N PRO A 786 -42.01 29.41 23.02
CA PRO A 786 -40.75 29.97 22.52
C PRO A 786 -40.97 31.03 21.43
N SER A 787 -40.21 32.14 21.49
CA SER A 787 -40.24 33.19 20.47
C SER A 787 -38.85 33.81 20.21
N ASN A 788 -38.72 34.63 19.17
CA ASN A 788 -37.41 35.15 18.73
C ASN A 788 -36.78 36.09 19.77
N GLY A 789 -35.62 35.72 20.30
CA GLY A 789 -34.86 36.54 21.27
C GLY A 789 -34.65 35.90 22.64
N ILE A 790 -34.56 34.57 22.71
CA ILE A 790 -34.26 33.82 23.95
C ILE A 790 -32.85 34.18 24.46
N GLU A 791 -32.72 34.34 25.78
CA GLU A 791 -31.43 34.62 26.44
C GLU A 791 -30.66 33.32 26.74
N ASP A 792 -29.33 33.39 26.77
CA ASP A 792 -28.42 32.24 26.94
C ASP A 792 -28.29 31.80 28.43
N ASP A 793 -29.43 31.73 29.14
CA ASP A 793 -29.50 31.41 30.58
C ASP A 793 -30.15 30.04 30.89
N GLY A 794 -30.59 29.31 29.87
CA GLY A 794 -31.11 27.94 29.99
C GLY A 794 -32.63 27.83 30.17
N ARG A 795 -33.37 28.90 29.90
CA ARG A 795 -34.85 28.97 29.84
C ARG A 795 -35.27 29.96 28.74
N PHE A 796 -36.55 30.28 28.63
CA PHE A 796 -37.00 31.50 27.95
C PHE A 796 -38.04 32.24 28.80
N VAL A 797 -37.99 33.57 28.82
CA VAL A 797 -38.84 34.41 29.65
C VAL A 797 -39.90 35.12 28.81
N ILE A 798 -41.16 35.03 29.23
CA ILE A 798 -42.28 35.80 28.69
C ILE A 798 -42.57 36.99 29.61
N ASP A 799 -42.29 38.20 29.13
CA ASP A 799 -42.72 39.44 29.81
C ASP A 799 -44.23 39.67 29.57
N VAL A 800 -45.02 39.40 30.60
CA VAL A 800 -46.47 39.69 30.64
C VAL A 800 -46.72 41.19 30.80
N GLY A 801 -45.68 41.96 31.14
CA GLY A 801 -45.69 43.41 31.23
C GLY A 801 -46.19 43.94 32.58
N SER A 802 -46.75 45.15 32.55
CA SER A 802 -47.17 45.87 33.75
C SER A 802 -48.67 45.70 34.03
N ILE A 803 -49.01 44.84 34.99
CA ILE A 803 -50.38 44.65 35.45
C ILE A 803 -50.72 45.76 36.45
N VAL A 804 -51.70 46.61 36.11
CA VAL A 804 -52.07 47.77 36.93
C VAL A 804 -52.89 47.38 38.16
N ASN A 805 -53.00 48.27 39.15
CA ASN A 805 -54.01 48.15 40.20
C ASN A 805 -54.68 49.47 40.59
N LYS A 806 -55.97 49.39 40.94
CA LYS A 806 -56.86 50.55 41.14
C LYS A 806 -56.93 50.86 42.64
N ARG A 807 -56.52 52.07 43.06
CA ARG A 807 -56.55 52.48 44.48
C ARG A 807 -57.96 52.39 45.05
N THR A 808 -58.08 51.96 46.31
CA THR A 808 -59.36 51.92 47.02
C THR A 808 -59.85 53.34 47.27
N GLU A 809 -60.94 53.74 46.61
CA GLU A 809 -61.55 55.05 46.82
C GLU A 809 -62.22 55.11 48.20
N VAL A 810 -61.54 55.74 49.17
CA VAL A 810 -62.19 56.21 50.39
C VAL A 810 -63.28 57.19 50.00
N SER A 811 -64.54 56.81 50.25
CA SER A 811 -65.70 57.62 49.89
C SER A 811 -65.58 59.01 50.51
N SER A 812 -65.37 60.02 49.67
CA SER A 812 -65.52 61.42 50.06
C SER A 812 -67.00 61.68 50.32
N LEU A 813 -67.40 61.51 51.59
CA LEU A 813 -68.70 61.93 52.11
C LEU A 813 -69.02 63.32 51.54
N PRO A 814 -70.20 63.54 50.94
CA PRO A 814 -70.52 64.81 50.32
C PRO A 814 -70.48 65.88 51.41
N LEU A 815 -69.62 66.89 51.24
CA LEU A 815 -69.33 67.90 52.27
C LEU A 815 -70.45 68.95 52.35
N THR A 816 -71.66 68.49 52.69
CA THR A 816 -72.88 69.29 52.76
C THR A 816 -72.94 70.12 54.04
N GLY A 817 -72.33 71.31 53.99
CA GLY A 817 -72.65 72.43 54.89
C GLY A 817 -71.99 72.41 56.27
N GLY A 818 -71.03 73.32 56.48
CA GLY A 818 -70.40 73.58 57.78
C GLY A 818 -69.50 74.81 57.73
N MET A 819 -70.08 76.01 57.90
CA MET A 819 -69.35 77.28 57.81
C MET A 819 -68.52 77.55 59.07
N SER A 820 -67.28 78.02 58.90
CA SER A 820 -66.44 78.51 60.01
C SER A 820 -66.80 79.94 60.43
N GLU A 821 -67.74 80.04 61.37
CA GLU A 821 -67.77 81.05 62.45
C GLU A 821 -67.46 82.53 62.11
N ARG A 822 -68.14 83.13 61.12
CA ARG A 822 -68.16 84.62 60.96
C ARG A 822 -69.55 85.27 60.81
N ASP A 823 -70.65 84.54 60.99
CA ASP A 823 -72.03 85.06 60.85
C ASP A 823 -72.96 84.87 62.08
N TRP A 824 -72.39 84.71 63.28
CA TRP A 824 -73.04 85.08 64.55
C TRP A 824 -72.05 85.99 65.30
N LEU A 825 -72.36 87.22 65.73
CA LEU A 825 -73.66 87.91 65.86
C LEU A 825 -73.57 89.41 65.50
N ILE A 826 -74.46 89.89 64.63
CA ILE A 826 -75.15 91.17 64.84
C ILE A 826 -76.65 90.86 64.88
N GLY A 827 -77.18 90.67 66.08
CA GLY A 827 -78.58 90.25 66.27
C GLY A 827 -79.01 89.98 67.71
N GLY A 828 -78.36 90.57 68.73
CA GLY A 828 -78.60 90.14 70.13
C GLY A 828 -78.21 91.07 71.28
N ALA A 829 -77.75 92.31 71.06
CA ALA A 829 -77.32 93.22 72.14
C ALA A 829 -77.86 94.67 71.99
N GLY A 830 -78.97 94.86 71.27
CA GLY A 830 -79.55 96.17 70.95
C GLY A 830 -80.35 96.85 72.07
N LEU A 831 -80.31 96.35 73.31
CA LEU A 831 -80.91 96.98 74.50
C LEU A 831 -80.01 96.69 75.73
N GLY A 832 -78.94 97.47 75.88
CA GLY A 832 -78.00 97.35 77.01
C GLY A 832 -77.28 98.67 77.31
N MET A 833 -76.74 99.32 76.28
CA MET A 833 -76.29 100.72 76.27
C MET A 833 -76.41 101.23 74.82
N LEU A 834 -76.94 102.40 74.47
CA LEU A 834 -77.65 103.45 75.24
C LEU A 834 -76.95 103.99 76.50
N ALA A 835 -75.63 104.14 76.41
CA ALA A 835 -74.86 105.08 77.22
C ALA A 835 -73.61 105.56 76.47
N LEU A 836 -73.81 106.52 75.55
CA LEU A 836 -72.78 107.42 74.98
C LEU A 836 -71.76 106.79 73.97
N LEU A 837 -71.20 107.48 72.95
CA LEU A 837 -71.71 108.48 71.98
C LEU A 837 -70.65 108.74 70.86
N LEU A 838 -71.09 109.07 69.62
CA LEU A 838 -70.39 109.84 68.53
C LEU A 838 -69.27 109.24 67.61
N ILE A 839 -69.49 109.34 66.26
CA ILE A 839 -68.57 109.70 65.12
C ILE A 839 -67.36 108.76 64.78
N GLY A 840 -66.95 108.42 63.53
CA GLY A 840 -67.50 108.56 62.15
C GLY A 840 -66.44 108.79 61.02
N GLY A 841 -66.51 108.14 59.83
CA GLY A 841 -65.91 108.65 58.54
C GLY A 841 -65.12 107.76 57.52
N VAL A 842 -65.76 107.39 56.39
CA VAL A 842 -65.33 107.42 54.93
C VAL A 842 -64.02 106.78 54.33
N GLY A 843 -64.17 105.94 53.28
CA GLY A 843 -63.38 105.92 52.00
C GLY A 843 -62.37 104.76 51.70
N ILE A 844 -61.90 104.42 50.46
CA ILE A 844 -62.39 104.58 49.04
C ILE A 844 -61.51 103.78 47.99
N TRP A 845 -62.09 103.30 46.85
CA TRP A 845 -61.46 102.83 45.55
C TRP A 845 -60.50 101.59 45.51
N ARG A 846 -60.37 100.68 44.48
CA ARG A 846 -60.32 100.58 42.97
C ARG A 846 -58.86 100.47 42.41
N GLY A 847 -58.54 99.72 41.34
CA GLY A 847 -59.27 98.70 40.54
C GLY A 847 -58.85 98.56 39.03
N ARG A 848 -59.29 97.48 38.35
CA ARG A 848 -59.21 97.14 36.88
C ARG A 848 -57.81 96.81 36.29
N GLN A 849 -57.56 95.85 35.36
CA GLN A 849 -58.29 95.14 34.26
C GLN A 849 -58.13 95.79 32.86
N ARG A 850 -57.91 94.94 31.81
CA ARG A 850 -58.08 95.14 30.33
C ARG A 850 -56.79 95.34 29.51
N LEU A 851 -56.71 94.99 28.21
CA LEU A 851 -57.71 94.47 27.22
C LEU A 851 -56.99 93.69 26.08
N LEU A 852 -57.79 92.94 25.29
CA LEU A 852 -57.51 92.29 23.99
C LEU A 852 -56.53 91.11 24.02
#